data_AF-A0A5J4Z3X3-F1
#
_entry.id   AF-A0A5J4Z3X3-F1
#
_cell.length_a   1.000
_cell.length_b   1.000
_cell.length_c   1.000
_cell.angle_alpha   90.00
_cell.angle_beta   90.00
_cell.angle_gamma   90.00
#
_symmetry.space_group_name_H-M   'P 1'
#
loop_
_entity.id
_entity.type
_entity.pdbx_description
1 polymer ?
#
loop_
_entity_poly.entity_id
_entity_poly.type
_entity_poly.pdbx_seq_one_letter_code
_entity_poly.pdbx_strand_id
1 'polypeptide(L)'
;MCLVGAALRAGVRSRVPAVPRIPMSCAFVGMGVTAGAGNGNGMAMSGRTSGWQHCALASSCASDSVSKSLSSSSSIFLQGRGRRGWARLPGHGAKTNFGVSARRALVCVAAKPETKHGDAQDTAEEVLIKLPTNESSETLLRIRHTSAHVMAMAVQKLFPKAQVTIGPWIENGFYYDFDTPEPFVEEDLKKIKKEMEAIIKKDLPLIREEVTREEAERRIKEINEPYKLEILQRLKEPITIYKVGDEWWDLCAGPHVESTGKINGKAVALESIAGAYWRGDENNAMLQRIYGTAWENPVQLKQYKKLKEEAKRRDHRVLGQKLDLFSIQEDAGGGLVFWHPKGAQIRRIIEDFWKMEHTNGGYEFLYTPHLANLDLWKTSGHFDFYKESMFDQMVVEDEQYQLKPMNCPFHCLVYKEGLKSYRELPIRWAELGTVYRYERSGTLHGLMRVRGFTQDDAHIFCLPDQLTREIRGVLDLIERVLSRFGFNEYEIMLSTRPEESVGSDEIWENATNALREALAMKGWDYSVDEGGGAFYGPKIDIKIRDAIGRLWQCSTVQCDFNLPERFELEYVDGSNERLRPIMVHRAIFGSIERFFGILVESYAGDFPLWLAPVQLRLLPVVSDVLDYCYDIKARASKRGIRVEVDITGDRIGKLVRNAELEKIPLAAVVGKTEMEEGTLSVRARKVGDLGGAEPADVVLDKIMRAAESYSEYASS
;
A
#
# COMPACT_ATOMS: atom_id res chain seq x y z
N MET A 1 53.51 -48.65 2.47
CA MET A 1 53.13 -50.09 2.44
C MET A 1 51.63 -50.13 2.17
N CYS A 2 51.21 -50.20 0.89
CA CYS A 2 50.96 -51.43 0.08
C CYS A 2 49.69 -52.15 0.59
N LEU A 3 48.63 -52.43 -0.20
CA LEU A 3 48.50 -52.80 -1.62
C LEU A 3 47.09 -52.39 -2.17
N VAL A 4 46.91 -51.79 -3.37
CA VAL A 4 46.90 -52.33 -4.76
C VAL A 4 45.61 -53.13 -5.07
N GLY A 5 44.88 -52.99 -6.20
CA GLY A 5 45.10 -52.31 -7.49
C GLY A 5 43.77 -52.21 -8.31
N ALA A 6 43.65 -51.27 -9.27
CA ALA A 6 43.90 -51.44 -10.73
C ALA A 6 42.63 -51.85 -11.52
N ALA A 7 42.33 -51.46 -12.77
CA ALA A 7 42.78 -50.45 -13.75
C ALA A 7 41.84 -50.54 -14.99
N LEU A 8 41.94 -49.54 -15.91
CA LEU A 8 41.51 -49.42 -17.35
C LEU A 8 40.50 -48.28 -17.58
N ARG A 9 40.80 -47.08 -18.11
CA ARG A 9 41.43 -46.55 -19.37
C ARG A 9 40.63 -46.70 -20.68
N ALA A 10 40.05 -45.58 -21.15
CA ALA A 10 40.01 -45.05 -22.53
C ALA A 10 39.65 -43.54 -22.42
N GLY A 11 40.47 -42.54 -22.79
CA GLY A 11 40.77 -42.03 -24.14
C GLY A 11 39.55 -41.32 -24.75
N VAL A 12 39.44 -40.00 -24.94
CA VAL A 12 40.16 -39.11 -25.89
C VAL A 12 39.93 -37.61 -25.55
N ARG A 13 40.87 -36.74 -25.96
CA ARG A 13 41.12 -35.30 -25.65
C ARG A 13 40.30 -34.25 -26.44
N SER A 14 40.39 -33.00 -25.94
CA SER A 14 40.50 -31.67 -26.61
C SER A 14 39.30 -30.73 -26.34
N ARG A 15 39.41 -29.41 -26.08
CA ARG A 15 40.49 -28.39 -26.05
C ARG A 15 39.92 -27.21 -25.23
N VAL A 16 40.72 -26.57 -24.38
CA VAL A 16 40.42 -25.26 -23.75
C VAL A 16 41.32 -24.22 -24.43
N PRO A 17 40.84 -23.05 -24.88
CA PRO A 17 41.71 -21.98 -25.31
C PRO A 17 42.15 -21.12 -24.11
N ALA A 18 43.46 -20.89 -24.06
CA ALA A 18 44.13 -19.99 -23.13
C ALA A 18 43.92 -18.52 -23.51
N VAL A 19 43.83 -17.68 -22.48
CA VAL A 19 43.79 -16.21 -22.52
C VAL A 19 45.17 -15.65 -22.87
N PRO A 20 45.32 -14.72 -23.84
CA PRO A 20 46.53 -13.94 -23.99
C PRO A 20 46.45 -12.62 -23.20
N ARG A 21 47.53 -12.34 -22.45
CA ARG A 21 47.88 -10.99 -21.94
C ARG A 21 48.60 -10.19 -23.03
N ILE A 22 48.86 -8.90 -22.74
CA ILE A 22 49.71 -7.86 -23.37
C ILE A 22 48.85 -6.74 -24.03
N PRO A 23 49.28 -5.45 -24.05
CA PRO A 23 49.34 -4.46 -22.96
C PRO A 23 48.44 -3.22 -23.30
N MET A 24 48.18 -2.30 -22.36
CA MET A 24 47.68 -0.97 -22.74
C MET A 24 48.71 0.10 -22.41
N SER A 25 49.29 0.63 -23.48
CA SER A 25 50.03 1.87 -23.57
C SER A 25 49.09 3.07 -23.52
N CYS A 26 49.45 4.05 -22.69
CA CYS A 26 48.93 5.42 -22.73
C CYS A 26 49.12 6.06 -24.11
N ALA A 27 48.05 6.69 -24.63
CA ALA A 27 48.14 7.71 -25.66
C ALA A 27 47.15 8.83 -25.31
N PHE A 28 47.63 9.79 -24.53
CA PHE A 28 47.05 11.13 -24.42
C PHE A 28 47.51 11.93 -25.65
N VAL A 29 46.58 12.37 -26.48
CA VAL A 29 46.83 13.41 -27.48
C VAL A 29 46.49 14.74 -26.83
N GLY A 30 47.52 15.52 -26.53
CA GLY A 30 47.39 16.91 -26.15
C GLY A 30 47.27 17.80 -27.38
N MET A 31 46.39 18.79 -27.29
CA MET A 31 46.61 20.09 -27.92
C MET A 31 47.01 21.05 -26.81
N GLY A 32 48.28 21.47 -26.82
CA GLY A 32 48.78 22.53 -25.97
C GLY A 32 48.65 23.89 -26.65
N VAL A 33 48.37 24.93 -25.86
CA VAL A 33 48.96 26.26 -26.08
C VAL A 33 49.44 26.77 -24.70
N THR A 34 50.62 27.36 -24.76
CA THR A 34 51.61 27.71 -23.75
C THR A 34 51.20 28.73 -22.70
N ALA A 35 51.77 28.57 -21.50
CA ALA A 35 51.82 29.52 -20.41
C ALA A 35 52.74 30.72 -20.69
N GLY A 36 52.44 31.87 -20.08
CA GLY A 36 53.34 32.99 -19.87
C GLY A 36 53.23 33.46 -18.43
N ALA A 37 54.32 33.36 -17.68
CA ALA A 37 54.47 33.82 -16.30
C ALA A 37 54.70 35.34 -16.25
N GLY A 38 54.25 35.99 -15.18
CA GLY A 38 54.55 37.38 -14.86
C GLY A 38 54.29 37.70 -13.38
N ASN A 39 55.38 37.88 -12.63
CA ASN A 39 55.44 38.37 -11.24
C ASN A 39 54.79 39.76 -11.06
N GLY A 40 54.33 40.06 -9.84
CA GLY A 40 54.07 41.45 -9.43
C GLY A 40 53.43 41.62 -8.04
N ASN A 41 54.25 42.07 -7.09
CA ASN A 41 53.95 42.47 -5.70
C ASN A 41 52.94 43.62 -5.54
N GLY A 42 52.38 43.75 -4.32
CA GLY A 42 51.87 45.01 -3.73
C GLY A 42 50.49 44.85 -3.08
N MET A 43 50.35 44.45 -1.82
CA MET A 43 50.55 45.20 -0.56
C MET A 43 49.61 46.40 -0.35
N ALA A 44 48.77 46.26 0.69
CA ALA A 44 48.33 47.24 1.69
C ALA A 44 47.19 48.26 1.42
N MET A 45 46.13 48.05 2.22
CA MET A 45 45.58 48.97 3.24
C MET A 45 44.57 50.08 2.88
N SER A 46 43.46 49.98 3.62
CA SER A 46 42.77 51.03 4.39
C SER A 46 41.67 51.87 3.70
N GLY A 47 40.60 52.10 4.47
CA GLY A 47 39.68 53.22 4.24
C GLY A 47 38.22 52.91 4.54
N ARG A 48 37.77 53.21 5.76
CA ARG A 48 36.40 53.10 6.27
C ARG A 48 35.46 54.21 5.75
N THR A 49 34.17 54.02 6.07
CA THR A 49 33.08 55.03 6.28
C THR A 49 32.38 55.55 5.01
N SER A 50 31.07 55.74 4.91
CA SER A 50 29.93 55.75 5.86
C SER A 50 28.60 55.98 5.09
N GLY A 51 27.46 55.66 5.73
CA GLY A 51 26.10 56.13 5.37
C GLY A 51 25.35 55.12 4.49
N TRP A 52 24.14 54.66 4.81
CA TRP A 52 22.96 55.46 5.14
C TRP A 52 21.98 54.75 6.10
N GLN A 53 21.24 55.60 6.79
CA GLN A 53 20.34 55.36 7.92
C GLN A 53 18.97 54.74 7.57
N HIS A 54 18.40 54.17 8.64
CA HIS A 54 17.00 53.92 8.95
C HIS A 54 15.92 54.70 8.19
N CYS A 55 14.81 54.00 7.94
CA CYS A 55 13.49 54.59 8.07
C CYS A 55 12.52 53.54 8.69
N ALA A 56 12.17 53.76 9.95
CA ALA A 56 10.98 53.24 10.58
C ALA A 56 10.10 54.44 10.90
N LEU A 57 8.84 54.41 10.50
CA LEU A 57 7.78 55.25 11.09
C LEU A 57 6.44 54.52 10.93
N ALA A 58 5.85 54.24 12.08
CA ALA A 58 4.45 53.88 12.25
C ALA A 58 3.57 55.13 12.16
N SER A 59 2.32 54.95 11.72
CA SER A 59 1.19 55.74 12.23
C SER A 59 -0.13 55.00 12.04
N SER A 60 -0.76 54.80 13.20
CA SER A 60 -2.16 54.46 13.43
C SER A 60 -3.11 55.55 12.93
N CYS A 61 -4.33 55.18 12.54
CA CYS A 61 -5.57 55.81 13.03
C CYS A 61 -6.81 54.97 12.67
N ALA A 62 -7.63 54.72 13.68
CA ALA A 62 -8.94 54.11 13.62
C ALA A 62 -10.03 55.18 13.42
N SER A 63 -11.16 54.81 12.80
CA SER A 63 -12.53 54.91 13.35
C SER A 63 -13.63 54.98 12.27
N ASP A 64 -14.60 54.08 12.42
CA ASP A 64 -16.06 54.22 12.20
C ASP A 64 -16.64 54.63 10.84
N SER A 65 -17.43 53.73 10.21
CA SER A 65 -18.91 53.77 10.29
C SER A 65 -19.63 52.78 9.35
N VAL A 66 -20.42 51.89 9.97
CA VAL A 66 -21.84 51.54 9.70
C VAL A 66 -22.38 51.48 8.26
N SER A 67 -22.80 50.29 7.81
CA SER A 67 -24.16 49.97 7.28
C SER A 67 -24.28 48.45 7.02
N LYS A 68 -25.12 47.70 7.78
CA LYS A 68 -26.47 47.20 7.42
C LYS A 68 -26.53 46.56 6.02
N SER A 69 -27.09 45.38 5.76
CA SER A 69 -27.79 44.33 6.52
C SER A 69 -28.28 43.32 5.48
N LEU A 70 -28.29 42.01 5.77
CA LEU A 70 -29.39 41.06 5.50
C LEU A 70 -28.92 39.63 5.80
N SER A 71 -29.31 39.15 6.98
CA SER A 71 -29.33 37.73 7.34
C SER A 71 -30.79 37.28 7.44
N SER A 72 -31.09 36.10 6.92
CA SER A 72 -32.35 35.39 7.15
C SER A 72 -32.08 34.19 8.05
N SER A 73 -32.49 34.32 9.31
CA SER A 73 -32.61 33.22 10.27
C SER A 73 -34.09 32.89 10.43
N SER A 74 -34.42 31.60 10.53
CA SER A 74 -35.73 31.15 11.02
C SER A 74 -35.52 29.93 11.89
N SER A 75 -35.68 30.13 13.19
CA SER A 75 -35.81 29.10 14.21
C SER A 75 -37.04 29.46 15.05
N ILE A 76 -38.00 28.54 15.14
CA ILE A 76 -39.16 28.63 16.03
C ILE A 76 -39.08 27.46 17.01
N PHE A 77 -39.05 27.80 18.29
CA PHE A 77 -39.30 26.96 19.46
C PHE A 77 -40.82 26.69 19.60
N LEU A 78 -41.22 25.56 20.17
CA LEU A 78 -42.08 25.51 21.39
C LEU A 78 -42.42 24.07 21.86
N GLN A 79 -41.92 23.78 23.07
CA GLN A 79 -42.57 23.16 24.25
C GLN A 79 -43.25 21.78 24.18
N GLY A 80 -42.81 20.93 25.12
CA GLY A 80 -43.62 19.86 25.71
C GLY A 80 -44.28 20.28 27.03
N ARG A 81 -45.33 19.52 27.43
CA ARG A 81 -45.72 19.13 28.80
C ARG A 81 -47.07 18.41 28.78
N GLY A 82 -47.23 17.36 29.60
CA GLY A 82 -48.55 17.00 30.14
C GLY A 82 -48.86 15.50 30.31
N ARG A 83 -48.49 14.93 31.47
CA ARG A 83 -49.07 13.70 32.04
C ARG A 83 -50.50 13.96 32.58
N ARG A 84 -51.34 12.91 32.54
CA ARG A 84 -52.52 12.52 33.36
C ARG A 84 -53.56 11.92 32.38
N GLY A 85 -54.18 10.76 32.55
CA GLY A 85 -54.33 9.82 33.65
C GLY A 85 -55.77 9.26 33.58
N TRP A 86 -55.93 7.93 33.75
CA TRP A 86 -57.18 7.21 34.10
C TRP A 86 -58.28 7.18 33.00
N ALA A 87 -59.12 6.17 32.80
CA ALA A 87 -59.28 4.80 33.27
C ALA A 87 -60.39 4.12 32.41
N ARG A 88 -60.37 2.77 32.39
CA ARG A 88 -61.51 1.83 32.19
C ARG A 88 -62.27 1.76 30.84
N LEU A 89 -62.07 0.61 30.16
CA LEU A 89 -63.03 -0.47 29.78
C LEU A 89 -64.54 -0.15 29.79
N PRO A 90 -65.43 -0.86 29.04
CA PRO A 90 -65.28 -2.18 28.38
C PRO A 90 -65.76 -2.17 26.89
N GLY A 91 -65.39 -3.09 25.98
CA GLY A 91 -65.60 -4.53 26.05
C GLY A 91 -67.07 -4.88 25.78
N HIS A 92 -67.45 -5.11 24.52
CA HIS A 92 -68.56 -5.94 23.99
C HIS A 92 -68.32 -5.96 22.46
N GLY A 93 -68.24 -7.07 21.72
CA GLY A 93 -68.80 -8.38 21.96
C GLY A 93 -69.53 -8.81 20.69
N ALA A 94 -68.99 -9.82 20.01
CA ALA A 94 -69.66 -10.73 19.06
C ALA A 94 -70.03 -10.19 17.66
N LYS A 95 -69.38 -10.67 16.58
CA LYS A 95 -69.68 -11.90 15.79
C LYS A 95 -71.01 -11.77 15.01
N THR A 96 -71.05 -11.80 13.67
CA THR A 96 -70.85 -13.03 12.87
C THR A 96 -70.88 -12.78 11.34
N ASN A 97 -70.05 -13.58 10.65
CA ASN A 97 -70.17 -14.26 9.34
C ASN A 97 -70.53 -13.55 8.03
N PHE A 98 -69.60 -13.68 7.06
CA PHE A 98 -69.68 -14.23 5.69
C PHE A 98 -68.43 -13.65 4.97
N GLY A 99 -67.52 -14.34 4.27
CA GLY A 99 -67.35 -15.68 3.77
C GLY A 99 -66.42 -15.59 2.53
N VAL A 100 -65.53 -16.58 2.36
CA VAL A 100 -64.80 -16.96 1.12
C VAL A 100 -63.42 -16.34 0.82
N SER A 101 -62.51 -17.29 0.54
CA SER A 101 -61.10 -17.28 0.14
C SER A 101 -60.86 -16.83 -1.33
N ALA A 102 -59.70 -16.23 -1.63
CA ALA A 102 -58.80 -16.65 -2.73
C ALA A 102 -57.64 -15.66 -3.00
N ARG A 103 -56.59 -16.21 -3.64
CA ARG A 103 -55.27 -15.66 -3.96
C ARG A 103 -55.25 -14.65 -5.13
N ARG A 104 -54.17 -13.83 -5.14
CA ARG A 104 -53.39 -13.25 -6.27
C ARG A 104 -54.11 -12.43 -7.37
N ALA A 105 -53.66 -11.18 -7.56
CA ALA A 105 -53.47 -10.49 -8.85
C ALA A 105 -52.57 -9.26 -8.59
N LEU A 106 -51.39 -9.08 -9.19
CA LEU A 106 -51.08 -8.79 -10.60
C LEU A 106 -51.78 -7.52 -11.10
N VAL A 107 -51.04 -6.42 -11.27
CA VAL A 107 -51.45 -5.29 -12.12
C VAL A 107 -50.33 -5.04 -13.13
N CYS A 108 -50.68 -5.23 -14.40
CA CYS A 108 -49.89 -4.89 -15.57
C CYS A 108 -50.27 -3.49 -16.09
N VAL A 109 -49.24 -2.76 -16.51
CA VAL A 109 -49.08 -2.00 -17.77
C VAL A 109 -50.20 -1.06 -18.24
N ALA A 110 -49.85 0.22 -18.40
CA ALA A 110 -50.48 1.15 -19.35
C ALA A 110 -49.46 1.59 -20.41
N ALA A 111 -49.94 1.71 -21.65
CA ALA A 111 -49.20 1.81 -22.90
C ALA A 111 -48.74 3.24 -23.29
N LYS A 112 -47.76 3.28 -24.22
CA LYS A 112 -47.08 4.43 -24.86
C LYS A 112 -48.00 5.38 -25.65
N PRO A 113 -47.46 6.54 -26.04
CA PRO A 113 -47.36 6.82 -27.48
C PRO A 113 -45.92 7.11 -27.95
N GLU A 114 -45.72 6.92 -29.25
CA GLU A 114 -44.46 6.90 -30.00
C GLU A 114 -43.82 8.28 -30.20
N THR A 115 -42.49 8.37 -30.08
CA THR A 115 -41.62 9.22 -30.91
C THR A 115 -40.25 8.56 -31.10
N LYS A 116 -39.67 8.77 -32.29
CA LYS A 116 -38.55 8.02 -32.89
C LYS A 116 -37.16 8.49 -32.43
N HIS A 117 -36.31 7.49 -32.16
CA HIS A 117 -34.86 7.40 -32.43
C HIS A 117 -33.93 8.56 -32.05
N GLY A 118 -33.17 8.33 -30.97
CA GLY A 118 -31.85 8.90 -30.72
C GLY A 118 -31.21 8.07 -29.60
N ASP A 119 -30.07 7.43 -29.88
CA ASP A 119 -29.33 6.62 -28.91
C ASP A 119 -28.97 7.45 -27.67
N ALA A 120 -29.71 7.24 -26.58
CA ALA A 120 -29.31 7.68 -25.26
C ALA A 120 -28.49 6.55 -24.64
N GLN A 121 -27.18 6.76 -24.52
CA GLN A 121 -26.33 5.95 -23.66
C GLN A 121 -26.91 5.95 -22.25
N ASP A 122 -27.30 4.76 -21.80
CA ASP A 122 -27.81 4.49 -20.47
C ASP A 122 -26.65 4.59 -19.47
N THR A 123 -26.30 5.81 -19.05
CA THR A 123 -25.44 6.03 -17.88
C THR A 123 -26.30 5.96 -16.63
N ALA A 124 -26.78 4.75 -16.31
CA ALA A 124 -27.27 4.47 -14.97
C ALA A 124 -26.05 4.47 -14.04
N GLU A 125 -25.97 5.42 -13.10
CA GLU A 125 -25.01 5.38 -11.99
C GLU A 125 -25.15 4.03 -11.27
N GLU A 126 -24.19 3.13 -11.50
CA GLU A 126 -24.18 1.81 -10.86
C GLU A 126 -23.97 2.00 -9.36
N VAL A 127 -25.00 1.70 -8.58
CA VAL A 127 -24.94 1.69 -7.11
C VAL A 127 -23.78 0.77 -6.66
N LEU A 128 -22.75 1.36 -6.05
CA LEU A 128 -21.66 0.66 -5.39
C LEU A 128 -22.22 -0.18 -4.23
N ILE A 129 -22.48 -1.46 -4.48
CA ILE A 129 -22.87 -2.40 -3.42
C ILE A 129 -21.63 -2.65 -2.56
N LYS A 130 -21.62 -2.12 -1.33
CA LYS A 130 -20.62 -2.47 -0.32
C LYS A 130 -20.78 -3.95 0.05
N LEU A 131 -19.72 -4.75 -0.14
CA LEU A 131 -19.74 -6.16 0.21
C LEU A 131 -19.64 -6.33 1.74
N PRO A 132 -20.42 -7.25 2.34
CA PRO A 132 -20.26 -7.57 3.76
C PRO A 132 -18.91 -8.27 4.03
N THR A 133 -18.29 -7.91 5.15
CA THR A 133 -17.14 -8.61 5.74
C THR A 133 -17.62 -9.72 6.70
N ASN A 134 -16.71 -10.64 7.05
CA ASN A 134 -16.97 -11.66 8.08
C ASN A 134 -17.40 -11.08 9.43
N GLU A 135 -16.88 -9.90 9.78
CA GLU A 135 -17.22 -9.19 11.03
C GLU A 135 -18.62 -8.57 10.96
N SER A 136 -19.00 -8.05 9.80
CA SER A 136 -20.30 -7.41 9.60
C SER A 136 -21.47 -8.40 9.43
N SER A 137 -21.19 -9.66 9.09
CA SER A 137 -22.21 -10.71 8.92
C SER A 137 -21.72 -12.06 9.46
N GLU A 138 -22.25 -12.44 10.62
CA GLU A 138 -22.07 -13.78 11.20
C GLU A 138 -22.60 -14.87 10.25
N THR A 139 -23.68 -14.57 9.52
CA THR A 139 -24.26 -15.50 8.54
C THR A 139 -23.29 -15.79 7.40
N LEU A 140 -22.62 -14.76 6.87
CA LEU A 140 -21.62 -14.93 5.82
C LEU A 140 -20.42 -15.77 6.29
N LEU A 141 -19.95 -15.53 7.51
CA LEU A 141 -18.87 -16.30 8.12
C LEU A 141 -19.27 -17.79 8.20
N ARG A 142 -20.47 -18.10 8.72
CA ARG A 142 -21.03 -19.46 8.78
C ARG A 142 -21.17 -20.09 7.40
N ILE A 143 -21.59 -19.33 6.39
CA ILE A 143 -21.70 -19.78 5.00
C ILE A 143 -20.33 -20.16 4.43
N ARG A 144 -19.31 -19.32 4.61
CA ARG A 144 -17.95 -19.56 4.10
C ARG A 144 -17.33 -20.80 4.72
N HIS A 145 -17.43 -20.92 6.04
CA HIS A 145 -16.90 -22.06 6.75
C HIS A 145 -17.60 -23.37 6.37
N THR A 146 -18.94 -23.34 6.26
CA THR A 146 -19.69 -24.51 5.79
C THR A 146 -19.39 -24.84 4.33
N SER A 147 -19.11 -23.84 3.49
CA SER A 147 -18.68 -24.06 2.10
C SER A 147 -17.32 -24.76 2.02
N ALA A 148 -16.41 -24.52 2.98
CA ALA A 148 -15.14 -25.25 3.09
C ALA A 148 -15.39 -26.74 3.38
N HIS A 149 -16.27 -27.07 4.33
CA HIS A 149 -16.65 -28.46 4.63
C HIS A 149 -17.33 -29.15 3.44
N VAL A 150 -18.25 -28.45 2.76
CA VAL A 150 -18.89 -28.97 1.54
C VAL A 150 -17.85 -29.22 0.44
N MET A 151 -16.83 -28.38 0.32
CA MET A 151 -15.71 -28.58 -0.61
C MET A 151 -14.89 -29.82 -0.22
N ALA A 152 -14.52 -29.97 1.05
CA ALA A 152 -13.77 -31.13 1.53
C ALA A 152 -14.52 -32.45 1.28
N MET A 153 -15.81 -32.48 1.61
CA MET A 153 -16.69 -33.63 1.32
C MET A 153 -16.75 -33.92 -0.19
N ALA A 154 -16.90 -32.89 -1.04
CA ALA A 154 -16.91 -33.05 -2.49
C ALA A 154 -15.58 -33.61 -3.02
N VAL A 155 -14.45 -33.12 -2.51
CA VAL A 155 -13.12 -33.59 -2.90
C VAL A 155 -12.93 -35.05 -2.51
N GLN A 156 -13.18 -35.44 -1.26
CA GLN A 156 -13.00 -36.84 -0.84
C GLN A 156 -13.92 -37.82 -1.58
N LYS A 157 -15.09 -37.36 -2.01
CA LYS A 157 -15.99 -38.18 -2.84
C LYS A 157 -15.47 -38.39 -4.26
N LEU A 158 -14.86 -37.36 -4.86
CA LEU A 158 -14.30 -37.43 -6.22
C LEU A 158 -12.89 -38.05 -6.24
N PHE A 159 -12.12 -37.84 -5.17
CA PHE A 159 -10.74 -38.25 -4.99
C PHE A 159 -10.60 -38.99 -3.65
N PRO A 160 -10.96 -40.29 -3.58
CA PRO A 160 -11.02 -41.04 -2.31
C PRO A 160 -9.68 -41.20 -1.58
N LYS A 161 -8.55 -40.92 -2.25
CA LYS A 161 -7.21 -40.93 -1.66
C LYS A 161 -6.79 -39.58 -1.08
N ALA A 162 -7.58 -38.53 -1.27
CA ALA A 162 -7.29 -37.20 -0.74
C ALA A 162 -7.56 -37.16 0.76
N GLN A 163 -6.54 -36.81 1.53
CA GLN A 163 -6.63 -36.57 2.97
C GLN A 163 -6.90 -35.09 3.20
N VAL A 164 -7.79 -34.79 4.16
CA VAL A 164 -8.19 -33.42 4.49
C VAL A 164 -7.43 -32.94 5.71
N THR A 165 -6.94 -31.71 5.66
CA THR A 165 -6.12 -31.14 6.73
C THR A 165 -6.79 -29.93 7.40
N ILE A 166 -6.54 -28.71 6.92
CA ILE A 166 -7.05 -27.46 7.51
C ILE A 166 -7.84 -26.69 6.45
N GLY A 167 -9.05 -26.24 6.81
CA GLY A 167 -9.91 -25.48 5.91
C GLY A 167 -10.66 -24.32 6.56
N PRO A 168 -9.98 -23.18 6.82
CA PRO A 168 -10.59 -22.05 7.49
C PRO A 168 -11.34 -21.17 6.49
N TRP A 169 -12.24 -20.35 7.02
CA TRP A 169 -12.70 -19.17 6.28
C TRP A 169 -11.58 -18.11 6.27
N ILE A 170 -11.61 -17.27 5.25
CA ILE A 170 -10.73 -16.09 5.09
C ILE A 170 -11.60 -14.87 4.80
N GLU A 171 -11.00 -13.68 4.80
CA GLU A 171 -11.70 -12.39 4.67
C GLU A 171 -12.71 -12.34 3.51
N ASN A 172 -12.38 -12.95 2.37
CA ASN A 172 -13.20 -12.93 1.16
C ASN A 172 -13.64 -14.32 0.67
N GLY A 173 -13.52 -15.35 1.51
CA GLY A 173 -13.80 -16.72 1.08
C GLY A 173 -13.38 -17.79 2.09
N PHE A 174 -12.80 -18.87 1.59
CA PHE A 174 -12.28 -19.99 2.34
C PHE A 174 -11.20 -20.71 1.52
N TYR A 175 -10.42 -21.56 2.17
CA TYR A 175 -9.61 -22.54 1.47
C TYR A 175 -9.70 -23.89 2.18
N TYR A 176 -9.16 -24.93 1.56
CA TYR A 176 -8.92 -26.20 2.24
C TYR A 176 -7.65 -26.83 1.67
N ASP A 177 -6.79 -27.32 2.57
CA ASP A 177 -5.54 -28.00 2.26
C ASP A 177 -5.73 -29.52 2.21
N PHE A 178 -5.28 -30.12 1.12
CA PHE A 178 -5.38 -31.55 0.85
C PHE A 178 -4.01 -32.16 0.64
N ASP A 179 -3.80 -33.35 1.22
CA ASP A 179 -2.73 -34.23 0.80
C ASP A 179 -3.31 -35.23 -0.21
N THR A 180 -2.78 -35.20 -1.43
CA THR A 180 -3.25 -36.07 -2.51
C THR A 180 -2.06 -36.57 -3.33
N PRO A 181 -2.03 -37.86 -3.68
CA PRO A 181 -0.94 -38.41 -4.50
C PRO A 181 -0.95 -37.85 -5.92
N GLU A 182 -2.13 -37.50 -6.44
CA GLU A 182 -2.31 -36.90 -7.76
C GLU A 182 -2.65 -35.42 -7.60
N PRO A 183 -1.85 -34.52 -8.19
CA PRO A 183 -2.14 -33.10 -8.14
C PRO A 183 -3.45 -32.71 -8.83
N PHE A 184 -4.18 -31.80 -8.21
CA PHE A 184 -5.35 -31.19 -8.80
C PHE A 184 -4.96 -30.33 -10.00
N VAL A 185 -5.80 -30.37 -11.03
CA VAL A 185 -5.70 -29.48 -12.19
C VAL A 185 -6.91 -28.54 -12.26
N GLU A 186 -6.81 -27.48 -13.05
CA GLU A 186 -7.85 -26.45 -13.16
C GLU A 186 -9.21 -27.04 -13.64
N GLU A 187 -9.18 -28.11 -14.44
CA GLU A 187 -10.38 -28.84 -14.86
C GLU A 187 -11.10 -29.52 -13.68
N ASP A 188 -10.39 -29.91 -12.62
CA ASP A 188 -10.98 -30.56 -11.46
C ASP A 188 -11.82 -29.59 -10.63
N LEU A 189 -11.47 -28.29 -10.62
CA LEU A 189 -12.29 -27.27 -9.96
C LEU A 189 -13.72 -27.26 -10.49
N LYS A 190 -13.92 -27.49 -11.80
CA LYS A 190 -15.27 -27.58 -12.39
C LYS A 190 -16.03 -28.82 -11.90
N LYS A 191 -15.34 -29.95 -11.74
CA LYS A 191 -15.92 -31.20 -11.22
C LYS A 191 -16.29 -31.07 -9.74
N ILE A 192 -15.36 -30.56 -8.93
CA ILE A 192 -15.55 -30.31 -7.50
C ILE A 192 -16.71 -29.35 -7.30
N LYS A 193 -16.73 -28.23 -8.03
CA LYS A 193 -17.82 -27.24 -7.95
C LYS A 193 -19.19 -27.85 -8.25
N LYS A 194 -19.28 -28.70 -9.27
CA LYS A 194 -20.52 -29.41 -9.61
C LYS A 194 -20.96 -30.37 -8.50
N GLU A 195 -20.02 -31.08 -7.88
CA GLU A 195 -20.32 -31.96 -6.76
C GLU A 195 -20.74 -31.18 -5.50
N MET A 196 -20.10 -30.04 -5.21
CA MET A 196 -20.53 -29.13 -4.15
C MET A 196 -21.98 -28.67 -4.34
N GLU A 197 -22.37 -28.31 -5.57
CA GLU A 197 -23.76 -27.95 -5.88
C GLU A 197 -24.74 -29.11 -5.67
N ALA A 198 -24.32 -30.35 -5.97
CA ALA A 198 -25.11 -31.53 -5.70
C ALA A 198 -25.31 -31.75 -4.17
N ILE A 199 -24.25 -31.60 -3.38
CA ILE A 199 -24.30 -31.70 -1.90
C ILE A 199 -25.16 -30.60 -1.28
N ILE A 200 -25.06 -29.36 -1.77
CA ILE A 200 -25.90 -28.24 -1.33
C ILE A 200 -27.38 -28.53 -1.62
N LYS A 201 -27.69 -29.08 -2.79
CA LYS A 201 -29.07 -29.42 -3.18
C LYS A 201 -29.69 -30.54 -2.33
N LYS A 202 -28.87 -31.41 -1.73
CA LYS A 202 -29.34 -32.46 -0.80
C LYS A 202 -29.84 -31.89 0.54
N ASP A 203 -29.50 -30.66 0.89
CA ASP A 203 -29.88 -30.00 2.15
C ASP A 203 -29.54 -30.84 3.40
N LEU A 204 -28.29 -31.30 3.48
CA LEU A 204 -27.82 -32.16 4.57
C LEU A 204 -27.71 -31.35 5.87
N PRO A 205 -28.17 -31.89 7.02
CA PRO A 205 -28.08 -31.20 8.30
C PRO A 205 -26.62 -31.11 8.78
N LEU A 206 -26.26 -30.01 9.43
CA LEU A 206 -24.98 -29.87 10.12
C LEU A 206 -25.18 -30.01 11.63
N ILE A 207 -24.64 -31.09 12.20
CA ILE A 207 -24.83 -31.44 13.61
C ILE A 207 -23.49 -31.32 14.34
N ARG A 208 -23.44 -30.45 15.35
CA ARG A 208 -22.32 -30.32 16.28
C ARG A 208 -22.42 -31.40 17.35
N GLU A 209 -21.37 -32.21 17.48
CA GLU A 209 -21.22 -33.24 18.50
C GLU A 209 -19.98 -32.92 19.35
N GLU A 210 -20.14 -32.85 20.67
CA GLU A 210 -19.00 -32.81 21.58
C GLU A 210 -18.59 -34.25 21.92
N VAL A 211 -17.31 -34.55 21.75
CA VAL A 211 -16.76 -35.90 21.95
C VAL A 211 -15.56 -35.83 22.88
N THR A 212 -15.24 -36.95 23.53
CA THR A 212 -13.98 -37.06 24.28
C THR A 212 -12.82 -37.18 23.31
N ARG A 213 -11.61 -36.90 23.80
CA ARG A 213 -10.37 -37.03 23.01
C ARG A 213 -10.17 -38.45 22.50
N GLU A 214 -10.45 -39.44 23.33
CA GLU A 214 -10.30 -40.86 23.01
C GLU A 214 -11.27 -41.28 21.90
N GLU A 215 -12.52 -40.80 21.96
CA GLU A 215 -13.52 -41.09 20.93
C GLU A 215 -13.18 -40.41 19.61
N ALA A 216 -12.72 -39.15 19.65
CA ALA A 216 -12.21 -38.47 18.46
C ALA A 216 -11.02 -39.23 17.85
N GLU A 217 -10.04 -39.62 18.67
CA GLU A 217 -8.85 -40.36 18.22
C GLU A 217 -9.23 -41.70 17.57
N ARG A 218 -10.19 -42.44 18.18
CA ARG A 218 -10.71 -43.69 17.62
C ARG A 218 -11.31 -43.48 16.23
N ARG A 219 -12.23 -42.53 16.09
CA ARG A 219 -12.90 -42.23 14.81
C ARG A 219 -11.90 -41.80 13.73
N ILE A 220 -10.89 -40.99 14.08
CA ILE A 220 -9.86 -40.54 13.13
C ILE A 220 -9.01 -41.72 12.63
N LYS A 221 -8.63 -42.64 13.54
CA LYS A 221 -7.87 -43.85 13.17
C LYS A 221 -8.66 -44.76 12.24
N GLU A 222 -9.98 -44.88 12.44
CA GLU A 222 -10.87 -45.66 11.57
C GLU A 222 -10.92 -45.15 10.13
N ILE A 223 -10.84 -43.83 9.93
CA ILE A 223 -10.82 -43.21 8.59
C ILE A 223 -9.41 -42.97 8.04
N ASN A 224 -8.36 -43.33 8.79
CA ASN A 224 -6.95 -43.18 8.42
C ASN A 224 -6.56 -41.76 7.98
N GLU A 225 -6.91 -40.76 8.79
CA GLU A 225 -6.59 -39.33 8.58
C GLU A 225 -5.48 -38.86 9.57
N PRO A 226 -4.18 -39.04 9.25
CA PRO A 226 -3.08 -38.78 10.19
C PRO A 226 -2.96 -37.29 10.56
N TYR A 227 -3.25 -36.38 9.64
CA TYR A 227 -3.22 -34.94 9.90
C TYR A 227 -4.23 -34.52 10.98
N LYS A 228 -5.42 -35.14 11.00
CA LYS A 228 -6.42 -34.91 12.04
C LYS A 228 -5.95 -35.37 13.42
N LEU A 229 -5.15 -36.43 13.51
CA LEU A 229 -4.56 -36.87 14.78
C LEU A 229 -3.59 -35.82 15.33
N GLU A 230 -2.74 -35.25 14.48
CA GLU A 230 -1.82 -34.19 14.89
C GLU A 230 -2.56 -32.92 15.31
N ILE A 231 -3.62 -32.55 14.59
CA ILE A 231 -4.50 -31.43 14.98
C ILE A 231 -5.10 -31.71 16.36
N LEU A 232 -5.67 -32.90 16.55
CA LEU A 232 -6.31 -33.31 17.81
C LEU A 232 -5.36 -33.15 19.00
N GLN A 233 -4.10 -33.56 18.90
CA GLN A 233 -3.10 -33.45 19.97
C GLN A 233 -2.92 -32.03 20.51
N ARG A 234 -3.18 -31.01 19.70
CA ARG A 234 -3.02 -29.59 20.07
C ARG A 234 -4.34 -28.91 20.46
N LEU A 235 -5.49 -29.54 20.21
CA LEU A 235 -6.78 -28.98 20.57
C LEU A 235 -6.96 -28.95 22.10
N LYS A 236 -7.54 -27.87 22.62
CA LYS A 236 -8.02 -27.77 24.00
C LYS A 236 -9.48 -28.25 24.07
N GLU A 237 -9.90 -28.78 25.20
CA GLU A 237 -11.30 -29.20 25.41
C GLU A 237 -12.23 -27.98 25.55
N PRO A 238 -13.52 -28.08 25.13
CA PRO A 238 -14.17 -29.29 24.58
C PRO A 238 -13.81 -29.58 23.11
N ILE A 239 -13.62 -30.87 22.79
CA ILE A 239 -13.37 -31.31 21.40
C ILE A 239 -14.71 -31.48 20.69
N THR A 240 -14.80 -30.91 19.50
CA THR A 240 -16.03 -30.82 18.72
C THR A 240 -15.85 -31.40 17.33
N ILE A 241 -16.89 -32.12 16.89
CA ILE A 241 -17.01 -32.67 15.54
C ILE A 241 -18.27 -32.07 14.91
N TYR A 242 -18.17 -31.67 13.64
CA TYR A 242 -19.33 -31.32 12.83
C TYR A 242 -19.60 -32.41 11.81
N LYS A 243 -20.79 -33.03 11.91
CA LYS A 243 -21.30 -33.98 10.92
C LYS A 243 -22.05 -33.22 9.83
N VAL A 244 -21.81 -33.56 8.57
CA VAL A 244 -22.53 -33.07 7.39
C VAL A 244 -23.38 -34.22 6.86
N GLY A 245 -24.64 -34.27 7.29
CA GLY A 245 -25.46 -35.47 7.17
C GLY A 245 -24.82 -36.67 7.87
N ASP A 246 -25.15 -37.87 7.39
CA ASP A 246 -24.54 -39.11 7.89
C ASP A 246 -23.31 -39.54 7.06
N GLU A 247 -23.00 -38.78 6.00
CA GLU A 247 -22.02 -39.16 4.98
C GLU A 247 -20.59 -38.68 5.33
N TRP A 248 -20.43 -37.60 6.10
CA TRP A 248 -19.12 -36.97 6.32
C TRP A 248 -19.03 -36.20 7.64
N TRP A 249 -17.83 -36.06 8.21
CA TRP A 249 -17.60 -35.26 9.41
C TRP A 249 -16.20 -34.66 9.50
N ASP A 250 -16.06 -33.58 10.28
CA ASP A 250 -14.77 -32.92 10.52
C ASP A 250 -14.51 -32.53 11.98
N LEU A 251 -13.23 -32.45 12.35
CA LEU A 251 -12.80 -31.82 13.60
C LEU A 251 -12.87 -30.31 13.43
N CYS A 252 -13.87 -29.68 14.04
CA CYS A 252 -14.11 -28.27 13.82
C CYS A 252 -14.88 -27.64 14.99
N ALA A 253 -14.47 -26.44 15.40
CA ALA A 253 -15.14 -25.66 16.44
C ALA A 253 -16.38 -24.89 15.93
N GLY A 254 -16.53 -24.77 14.61
CA GLY A 254 -17.53 -23.91 13.98
C GLY A 254 -17.13 -22.43 13.93
N PRO A 255 -18.08 -21.52 13.68
CA PRO A 255 -19.52 -21.78 13.53
C PRO A 255 -19.90 -22.23 12.09
N HIS A 256 -21.04 -22.90 11.96
CA HIS A 256 -21.59 -23.42 10.69
C HIS A 256 -23.08 -23.09 10.55
N VAL A 257 -23.60 -23.03 9.32
CA VAL A 257 -25.05 -22.93 9.07
C VAL A 257 -25.75 -24.25 9.45
N GLU A 258 -27.07 -24.22 9.63
CA GLU A 258 -27.83 -25.39 10.14
C GLU A 258 -27.90 -26.55 9.14
N SER A 259 -27.83 -26.26 7.84
CA SER A 259 -27.85 -27.27 6.77
C SER A 259 -27.13 -26.79 5.51
N THR A 260 -26.67 -27.71 4.67
CA THR A 260 -25.97 -27.37 3.42
C THR A 260 -26.87 -26.59 2.45
N GLY A 261 -28.19 -26.75 2.51
CA GLY A 261 -29.15 -26.03 1.67
C GLY A 261 -29.33 -24.55 2.04
N LYS A 262 -28.80 -24.11 3.19
CA LYS A 262 -28.69 -22.68 3.51
C LYS A 262 -27.64 -21.96 2.66
N ILE A 263 -26.70 -22.70 2.05
CA ILE A 263 -25.75 -22.15 1.11
C ILE A 263 -26.43 -21.98 -0.25
N ASN A 264 -26.31 -20.79 -0.84
CA ASN A 264 -26.71 -20.62 -2.23
C ASN A 264 -25.60 -21.11 -3.16
N GLY A 265 -25.80 -22.27 -3.81
CA GLY A 265 -24.80 -22.85 -4.73
C GLY A 265 -24.36 -21.89 -5.85
N LYS A 266 -25.23 -20.97 -6.29
CA LYS A 266 -24.89 -19.94 -7.31
C LYS A 266 -24.07 -18.77 -6.75
N ALA A 267 -23.95 -18.67 -5.43
CA ALA A 267 -23.16 -17.66 -4.72
C ALA A 267 -21.81 -18.19 -4.21
N VAL A 268 -21.44 -19.42 -4.60
CA VAL A 268 -20.16 -20.05 -4.30
C VAL A 268 -19.34 -20.21 -5.58
N ALA A 269 -18.04 -19.92 -5.55
CA ALA A 269 -17.12 -20.18 -6.66
C ALA A 269 -15.79 -20.74 -6.14
N LEU A 270 -15.17 -21.65 -6.90
CA LEU A 270 -13.77 -22.04 -6.67
C LEU A 270 -12.87 -21.13 -7.50
N GLU A 271 -11.71 -20.77 -6.96
CA GLU A 271 -10.89 -19.68 -7.48
C GLU A 271 -9.56 -20.12 -8.07
N SER A 272 -8.78 -20.90 -7.32
CA SER A 272 -7.43 -21.29 -7.72
C SER A 272 -6.91 -22.44 -6.88
N ILE A 273 -5.90 -23.13 -7.41
CA ILE A 273 -5.11 -24.15 -6.71
C ILE A 273 -3.73 -23.56 -6.39
N ALA A 274 -3.22 -23.78 -5.19
CA ALA A 274 -1.88 -23.37 -4.77
C ALA A 274 -1.19 -24.47 -3.98
N GLY A 275 0.15 -24.43 -3.90
CA GLY A 275 0.91 -25.27 -2.97
C GLY A 275 0.96 -24.64 -1.57
N ALA A 276 0.89 -25.46 -0.53
CA ALA A 276 1.12 -25.06 0.85
C ALA A 276 1.96 -26.11 1.54
N TYR A 277 2.81 -25.72 2.50
CA TYR A 277 3.52 -26.69 3.33
C TYR A 277 2.77 -26.90 4.64
N TRP A 278 2.75 -28.15 5.11
CA TRP A 278 2.16 -28.44 6.41
C TRP A 278 2.82 -27.61 7.52
N ARG A 279 2.01 -26.90 8.31
CA ARG A 279 2.44 -25.91 9.32
C ARG A 279 3.28 -24.73 8.79
N GLY A 280 3.36 -24.54 7.47
CA GLY A 280 4.18 -23.50 6.86
C GLY A 280 5.69 -23.75 6.93
N ASP A 281 6.10 -24.99 7.19
CA ASP A 281 7.50 -25.42 7.24
C ASP A 281 7.83 -26.22 5.98
N GLU A 282 8.79 -25.71 5.19
CA GLU A 282 9.23 -26.28 3.91
C GLU A 282 9.83 -27.68 4.01
N ASN A 283 10.21 -28.12 5.22
CA ASN A 283 10.69 -29.46 5.47
C ASN A 283 9.55 -30.49 5.62
N ASN A 284 8.30 -30.03 5.76
CA ASN A 284 7.14 -30.89 5.88
C ASN A 284 6.49 -31.23 4.52
N ALA A 285 5.48 -32.09 4.55
CA ALA A 285 4.73 -32.49 3.37
C ALA A 285 4.14 -31.27 2.62
N MET A 286 4.29 -31.28 1.29
CA MET A 286 3.67 -30.30 0.40
C MET A 286 2.22 -30.70 0.14
N LEU A 287 1.30 -29.84 0.56
CA LEU A 287 -0.15 -29.95 0.40
C LEU A 287 -0.63 -29.11 -0.78
N GLN A 288 -1.85 -29.40 -1.23
CA GLN A 288 -2.53 -28.63 -2.26
C GLN A 288 -3.73 -27.90 -1.67
N ARG A 289 -3.67 -26.58 -1.77
CA ARG A 289 -4.68 -25.66 -1.29
C ARG A 289 -5.65 -25.32 -2.41
N ILE A 290 -6.93 -25.60 -2.22
CA ILE A 290 -7.99 -25.10 -3.09
C ILE A 290 -8.63 -23.88 -2.44
N TYR A 291 -8.60 -22.74 -3.14
CA TYR A 291 -9.28 -21.52 -2.74
C TYR A 291 -10.70 -21.47 -3.29
N GLY A 292 -11.63 -20.98 -2.46
CA GLY A 292 -13.01 -20.72 -2.84
C GLY A 292 -13.54 -19.45 -2.20
N THR A 293 -14.64 -18.93 -2.75
CA THR A 293 -15.38 -17.80 -2.20
C THR A 293 -16.86 -18.16 -2.08
N ALA A 294 -17.52 -17.67 -1.04
CA ALA A 294 -18.94 -17.86 -0.81
C ALA A 294 -19.55 -16.56 -0.29
N TRP A 295 -20.78 -16.28 -0.76
CA TRP A 295 -21.56 -15.09 -0.49
C TRP A 295 -22.99 -15.46 -0.12
N GLU A 296 -23.72 -14.56 0.53
CA GLU A 296 -25.12 -14.79 0.92
C GLU A 296 -26.03 -14.88 -0.31
N ASN A 297 -25.67 -14.18 -1.40
CA ASN A 297 -26.45 -14.17 -2.63
C ASN A 297 -25.58 -14.01 -3.90
N PRO A 298 -26.11 -14.37 -5.08
CA PRO A 298 -25.35 -14.30 -6.34
C PRO A 298 -24.99 -12.87 -6.78
N VAL A 299 -25.72 -11.85 -6.31
CA VAL A 299 -25.42 -10.45 -6.63
C VAL A 299 -24.12 -10.02 -5.95
N GLN A 300 -23.93 -10.37 -4.68
CA GLN A 300 -22.66 -10.17 -3.96
C GLN A 300 -21.50 -10.89 -4.65
N LEU A 301 -21.68 -12.15 -5.09
CA LEU A 301 -20.62 -12.87 -5.83
C LEU A 301 -20.27 -12.17 -7.15
N LYS A 302 -21.27 -11.68 -7.89
CA LYS A 302 -21.04 -10.93 -9.14
C LYS A 302 -20.24 -9.66 -8.87
N GLN A 303 -20.59 -8.92 -7.82
CA GLN A 303 -19.89 -7.72 -7.41
C GLN A 303 -18.45 -8.01 -6.97
N TYR A 304 -18.23 -9.09 -6.20
CA TYR A 304 -16.89 -9.55 -5.83
C TYR A 304 -16.03 -9.88 -7.05
N LYS A 305 -16.58 -10.59 -8.04
CA LYS A 305 -15.87 -10.88 -9.30
C LYS A 305 -15.48 -9.60 -10.04
N LYS A 306 -16.39 -8.61 -10.10
CA LYS A 306 -16.11 -7.30 -10.70
C LYS A 306 -14.97 -6.57 -9.97
N LEU A 307 -14.98 -6.56 -8.63
CA LEU A 307 -13.89 -5.97 -7.84
C LEU A 307 -12.56 -6.70 -8.05
N LYS A 308 -12.57 -8.03 -8.18
CA LYS A 308 -11.37 -8.84 -8.46
C LYS A 308 -10.82 -8.58 -9.86
N GLU A 309 -11.68 -8.41 -10.86
CA GLU A 309 -11.28 -8.01 -12.22
C GLU A 309 -10.69 -6.60 -12.23
N GLU A 310 -11.31 -5.67 -11.51
CA GLU A 310 -10.80 -4.31 -11.35
C GLU A 310 -9.45 -4.29 -10.63
N ALA A 311 -9.27 -5.10 -9.59
CA ALA A 311 -8.00 -5.27 -8.90
C ALA A 311 -6.90 -5.79 -9.84
N LYS A 312 -7.20 -6.83 -10.65
CA LYS A 312 -6.26 -7.35 -11.66
C LYS A 312 -5.90 -6.30 -12.71
N ARG A 313 -6.85 -5.46 -13.11
CA ARG A 313 -6.62 -4.37 -14.08
C ARG A 313 -5.69 -3.30 -13.50
N ARG A 314 -5.77 -3.08 -12.18
CA ARG A 314 -4.99 -2.09 -11.43
C ARG A 314 -3.66 -2.61 -10.91
N ASP A 315 -3.39 -3.91 -11.01
CA ASP A 315 -2.19 -4.53 -10.47
C ASP A 315 -0.93 -3.82 -10.97
N HIS A 316 -0.16 -3.26 -10.04
CA HIS A 316 1.03 -2.47 -10.34
C HIS A 316 2.12 -3.26 -11.06
N ARG A 317 2.12 -4.59 -10.98
CA ARG A 317 3.08 -5.46 -11.70
C ARG A 317 2.74 -5.52 -13.18
N VAL A 318 1.44 -5.64 -13.48
CA VAL A 318 0.94 -5.65 -14.87
C VAL A 318 1.08 -4.26 -15.48
N LEU A 319 0.68 -3.22 -14.75
CA LEU A 319 0.79 -1.84 -15.21
C LEU A 319 2.24 -1.37 -15.29
N GLY A 320 3.08 -1.74 -14.32
CA GLY A 320 4.50 -1.41 -14.29
C GLY A 320 5.24 -1.91 -15.52
N GLN A 321 4.94 -3.13 -15.98
CA GLN A 321 5.48 -3.65 -17.24
C GLN A 321 4.90 -2.94 -18.46
N LYS A 322 3.57 -2.77 -18.52
CA LYS A 322 2.90 -2.13 -19.68
C LYS A 322 3.31 -0.68 -19.89
N LEU A 323 3.60 0.04 -18.80
CA LEU A 323 3.96 1.46 -18.81
C LEU A 323 5.48 1.69 -18.71
N ASP A 324 6.27 0.62 -18.72
CA ASP A 324 7.73 0.67 -18.62
C ASP A 324 8.24 1.45 -17.40
N LEU A 325 7.66 1.16 -16.22
CA LEU A 325 7.97 1.86 -14.96
C LEU A 325 9.11 1.20 -14.19
N PHE A 326 9.09 -0.13 -14.08
CA PHE A 326 10.10 -0.88 -13.35
C PHE A 326 10.12 -2.35 -13.78
N SER A 327 11.17 -3.06 -13.37
CA SER A 327 11.26 -4.52 -13.44
C SER A 327 11.86 -5.10 -12.17
N ILE A 328 11.66 -6.41 -11.96
CA ILE A 328 12.38 -7.20 -10.96
C ILE A 328 13.03 -8.33 -11.73
N GLN A 329 14.35 -8.37 -11.73
CA GLN A 329 15.15 -9.29 -12.56
C GLN A 329 15.55 -10.49 -11.73
N GLU A 330 15.25 -11.71 -12.22
CA GLU A 330 15.60 -12.95 -11.50
C GLU A 330 17.12 -13.06 -11.29
N ASP A 331 17.92 -12.66 -12.29
CA ASP A 331 19.39 -12.66 -12.24
C ASP A 331 19.96 -11.81 -11.09
N ALA A 332 19.25 -10.76 -10.68
CA ALA A 332 19.68 -9.88 -9.59
C ALA A 332 19.20 -10.37 -8.22
N GLY A 333 18.21 -11.28 -8.19
CA GLY A 333 17.54 -11.76 -6.98
C GLY A 333 16.18 -11.11 -6.74
N GLY A 334 15.29 -11.89 -6.13
CA GLY A 334 13.91 -11.48 -5.85
C GLY A 334 13.81 -10.30 -4.89
N GLY A 335 12.85 -9.40 -5.15
CA GLY A 335 12.55 -8.27 -4.27
C GLY A 335 13.53 -7.10 -4.39
N LEU A 336 14.29 -7.03 -5.49
CA LEU A 336 15.17 -5.92 -5.82
C LEU A 336 14.65 -5.22 -7.08
N VAL A 337 14.27 -3.95 -6.94
CA VAL A 337 13.52 -3.21 -7.97
C VAL A 337 14.47 -2.44 -8.89
N PHE A 338 14.33 -2.65 -10.20
CA PHE A 338 15.01 -1.89 -11.24
C PHE A 338 14.06 -0.81 -11.76
N TRP A 339 14.34 0.44 -11.41
CA TRP A 339 13.54 1.58 -11.86
C TRP A 339 13.91 1.97 -13.28
N HIS A 340 12.94 1.94 -14.19
CA HIS A 340 13.13 2.34 -15.60
C HIS A 340 12.97 3.86 -15.72
N PRO A 341 13.38 4.51 -16.83
CA PRO A 341 13.37 5.98 -16.94
C PRO A 341 12.03 6.64 -16.57
N LYS A 342 10.89 6.07 -17.00
CA LYS A 342 9.56 6.61 -16.65
C LYS A 342 9.25 6.44 -15.17
N GLY A 343 9.48 5.26 -14.59
CA GLY A 343 9.25 5.04 -13.16
C GLY A 343 10.21 5.84 -12.28
N ALA A 344 11.48 5.92 -12.65
CA ALA A 344 12.49 6.74 -11.99
C ALA A 344 12.13 8.23 -12.02
N GLN A 345 11.54 8.72 -13.11
CA GLN A 345 11.05 10.10 -13.19
C GLN A 345 9.91 10.37 -12.19
N ILE A 346 8.95 9.46 -12.07
CA ILE A 346 7.86 9.57 -11.07
C ILE A 346 8.44 9.51 -9.67
N ARG A 347 9.34 8.55 -9.39
CA ARG A 347 10.03 8.42 -8.11
C ARG A 347 10.76 9.70 -7.74
N ARG A 348 11.51 10.29 -8.67
CA ARG A 348 12.19 11.57 -8.47
C ARG A 348 11.21 12.69 -8.10
N ILE A 349 10.06 12.79 -8.78
CA ILE A 349 9.04 13.81 -8.46
C ILE A 349 8.54 13.64 -7.03
N ILE A 350 8.29 12.40 -6.60
CA ILE A 350 7.88 12.08 -5.23
C ILE A 350 8.97 12.47 -4.22
N GLU A 351 10.22 12.10 -4.48
CA GLU A 351 11.35 12.41 -3.61
C GLU A 351 11.64 13.91 -3.52
N ASP A 352 11.55 14.64 -4.64
CA ASP A 352 11.76 16.09 -4.68
C ASP A 352 10.63 16.83 -3.95
N PHE A 353 9.37 16.39 -4.12
CA PHE A 353 8.23 16.90 -3.35
C PHE A 353 8.39 16.63 -1.85
N TRP A 354 8.84 15.42 -1.48
CA TRP A 354 9.13 15.07 -0.11
C TRP A 354 10.18 16.01 0.50
N LYS A 355 11.32 16.20 -0.19
CA LYS A 355 12.37 17.10 0.29
C LYS A 355 11.84 18.52 0.50
N MET A 356 11.08 19.03 -0.46
CA MET A 356 10.48 20.37 -0.34
C MET A 356 9.57 20.50 0.89
N GLU A 357 8.64 19.57 1.10
CA GLU A 357 7.72 19.60 2.24
C GLU A 357 8.45 19.43 3.59
N HIS A 358 9.55 18.67 3.61
CA HIS A 358 10.37 18.47 4.80
C HIS A 358 11.19 19.70 5.14
N THR A 359 11.80 20.35 4.15
CA THR A 359 12.47 21.64 4.35
C THR A 359 11.50 22.69 4.87
N ASN A 360 10.29 22.77 4.31
CA ASN A 360 9.24 23.66 4.80
C ASN A 360 8.78 23.32 6.23
N GLY A 361 8.85 22.04 6.60
CA GLY A 361 8.60 21.54 7.97
C GLY A 361 9.77 21.74 8.94
N GLY A 362 10.88 22.36 8.51
CA GLY A 362 12.05 22.61 9.35
C GLY A 362 12.89 21.36 9.63
N TYR A 363 12.90 20.39 8.73
CA TYR A 363 13.79 19.22 8.78
C TYR A 363 15.10 19.50 8.06
N GLU A 364 16.19 18.98 8.61
CA GLU A 364 17.49 18.92 7.95
C GLU A 364 17.74 17.50 7.42
N PHE A 365 18.46 17.38 6.30
CA PHE A 365 18.68 16.09 5.66
C PHE A 365 20.00 15.44 6.07
N LEU A 366 19.93 14.15 6.37
CA LEU A 366 21.09 13.29 6.59
C LEU A 366 21.27 12.33 5.41
N TYR A 367 22.50 11.83 5.26
CA TYR A 367 22.84 10.71 4.40
C TYR A 367 23.73 9.76 5.18
N THR A 368 23.25 8.55 5.47
CA THR A 368 23.96 7.61 6.33
C THR A 368 24.38 6.35 5.55
N PRO A 369 25.46 5.65 5.97
CA PRO A 369 25.91 4.44 5.30
C PRO A 369 24.85 3.34 5.21
N HIS A 370 25.04 2.37 4.30
CA HIS A 370 24.17 1.19 4.19
C HIS A 370 24.60 0.01 5.09
N LEU A 371 25.79 0.11 5.68
CA LEU A 371 26.45 -0.94 6.44
C LEU A 371 26.94 -0.36 7.77
N ALA A 372 26.89 -1.17 8.82
CA ALA A 372 27.52 -0.87 10.09
C ALA A 372 28.10 -2.14 10.71
N ASN A 373 29.07 -1.96 11.61
CA ASN A 373 29.57 -3.03 12.47
C ASN A 373 28.40 -3.61 13.29
N LEU A 374 28.43 -4.92 13.51
CA LEU A 374 27.40 -5.66 14.23
C LEU A 374 27.09 -5.07 15.61
N ASP A 375 28.10 -4.54 16.30
CA ASP A 375 27.96 -4.00 17.64
C ASP A 375 27.00 -2.82 17.70
N LEU A 376 26.87 -2.02 16.63
CA LEU A 376 25.84 -0.96 16.56
C LEU A 376 24.42 -1.54 16.68
N TRP A 377 24.18 -2.69 16.06
CA TRP A 377 22.88 -3.36 16.08
C TRP A 377 22.61 -4.05 17.41
N LYS A 378 23.65 -4.48 18.12
CA LYS A 378 23.55 -4.99 19.51
C LYS A 378 23.25 -3.84 20.47
N THR A 379 23.97 -2.72 20.38
CA THR A 379 23.72 -1.52 21.19
C THR A 379 22.28 -1.06 21.02
N SER A 380 21.81 -0.93 19.78
CA SER A 380 20.42 -0.53 19.52
C SER A 380 19.36 -1.58 19.87
N GLY A 381 19.73 -2.86 20.02
CA GLY A 381 18.83 -3.98 20.34
C GLY A 381 18.18 -4.63 19.12
N HIS A 382 18.39 -4.08 17.92
CA HIS A 382 17.85 -4.66 16.69
C HIS A 382 18.41 -6.06 16.41
N PHE A 383 19.64 -6.34 16.83
CA PHE A 383 20.20 -7.69 16.66
C PHE A 383 19.49 -8.74 17.52
N ASP A 384 18.88 -8.37 18.64
CA ASP A 384 18.18 -9.32 19.51
C ASP A 384 16.75 -9.56 19.01
N PHE A 385 16.04 -8.50 18.63
CA PHE A 385 14.62 -8.55 18.25
C PHE A 385 14.37 -8.72 16.74
N TYR A 386 15.32 -8.35 15.88
CA TYR A 386 15.12 -8.25 14.43
C TYR A 386 16.00 -9.20 13.61
N LYS A 387 16.80 -10.05 14.26
CA LYS A 387 17.80 -10.93 13.62
C LYS A 387 17.25 -11.74 12.46
N GLU A 388 16.07 -12.33 12.64
CA GLU A 388 15.44 -13.21 11.64
C GLU A 388 15.02 -12.45 10.37
N SER A 389 14.87 -11.12 10.47
CA SER A 389 14.51 -10.22 9.36
C SER A 389 15.72 -9.46 8.81
N MET A 390 16.93 -9.78 9.26
CA MET A 390 18.18 -9.18 8.78
C MET A 390 18.89 -10.15 7.83
N PHE A 391 19.60 -9.60 6.84
CA PHE A 391 20.49 -10.41 6.00
C PHE A 391 21.65 -10.97 6.84
N ASP A 392 22.25 -12.06 6.39
CA ASP A 392 23.43 -12.62 7.05
C ASP A 392 24.58 -11.61 7.12
N GLN A 393 25.39 -11.72 8.18
CA GLN A 393 26.55 -10.86 8.37
C GLN A 393 27.60 -11.11 7.30
N MET A 394 28.26 -10.03 6.86
CA MET A 394 29.49 -10.12 6.08
C MET A 394 30.68 -10.04 7.03
N VAL A 395 31.60 -10.99 6.91
CA VAL A 395 32.88 -10.94 7.65
C VAL A 395 33.89 -10.19 6.79
N VAL A 396 34.41 -9.09 7.32
CA VAL A 396 35.47 -8.30 6.70
C VAL A 396 36.61 -8.27 7.70
N GLU A 397 37.70 -8.96 7.37
CA GLU A 397 38.80 -9.24 8.31
C GLU A 397 38.28 -9.97 9.56
N ASP A 398 38.45 -9.40 10.75
CA ASP A 398 37.99 -9.95 12.02
C ASP A 398 36.68 -9.27 12.52
N GLU A 399 36.07 -8.39 11.71
CA GLU A 399 34.85 -7.69 12.06
C GLU A 399 33.62 -8.21 11.30
N GLN A 400 32.47 -8.18 11.97
CA GLN A 400 31.19 -8.51 11.38
C GLN A 400 30.44 -7.24 10.99
N TYR A 401 30.13 -7.10 9.71
CA TYR A 401 29.33 -6.03 9.16
C TYR A 401 27.95 -6.53 8.75
N GLN A 402 26.99 -5.62 8.85
CA GLN A 402 25.59 -5.93 8.66
C GLN A 402 24.91 -4.83 7.84
N LEU A 403 24.14 -5.24 6.83
CA LEU A 403 23.27 -4.35 6.07
C LEU A 403 22.20 -3.77 7.00
N LYS A 404 21.95 -2.46 6.88
CA LYS A 404 21.00 -1.77 7.75
C LYS A 404 19.56 -2.20 7.48
N PRO A 405 18.82 -2.70 8.49
CA PRO A 405 17.37 -2.93 8.37
C PRO A 405 16.54 -1.67 8.65
N MET A 406 17.15 -0.65 9.27
CA MET A 406 16.56 0.62 9.73
C MET A 406 17.64 1.72 9.80
N ASN A 407 17.24 3.00 9.76
CA ASN A 407 18.18 4.13 9.80
C ASN A 407 18.45 4.67 11.21
N CYS A 408 17.55 4.43 12.17
CA CYS A 408 17.54 5.06 13.49
C CYS A 408 18.89 5.03 14.22
N PRO A 409 19.62 3.89 14.28
CA PRO A 409 20.92 3.83 14.96
C PRO A 409 21.96 4.80 14.41
N PHE A 410 21.94 5.08 13.10
CA PHE A 410 22.86 6.04 12.50
C PHE A 410 22.51 7.47 12.90
N HIS A 411 21.23 7.81 13.00
CA HIS A 411 20.80 9.15 13.42
C HIS A 411 21.12 9.38 14.90
N CYS A 412 21.05 8.32 15.74
CA CYS A 412 21.53 8.38 17.12
C CYS A 412 23.05 8.66 17.20
N LEU A 413 23.87 8.04 16.34
CA LEU A 413 25.31 8.34 16.29
C LEU A 413 25.58 9.79 15.88
N VAL A 414 24.84 10.33 14.91
CA VAL A 414 24.95 11.75 14.52
C VAL A 414 24.53 12.68 15.67
N TYR A 415 23.49 12.31 16.44
CA TYR A 415 23.09 13.09 17.62
C TYR A 415 24.17 13.09 18.70
N LYS A 416 24.74 11.91 18.97
CA LYS A 416 25.77 11.70 19.99
C LYS A 416 27.05 12.51 19.70
N GLU A 417 27.29 12.86 18.44
CA GLU A 417 28.42 13.68 18.05
C GLU A 417 28.26 15.13 18.53
N GLY A 418 29.02 15.50 19.57
CA GLY A 418 29.04 16.83 20.16
C GLY A 418 27.94 17.09 21.20
N LEU A 419 28.22 18.02 22.11
CA LEU A 419 27.29 18.43 23.18
C LEU A 419 26.08 19.16 22.60
N LYS A 420 24.87 18.84 23.08
CA LYS A 420 23.62 19.51 22.69
C LYS A 420 23.08 20.35 23.83
N SER A 421 22.57 21.54 23.54
CA SER A 421 21.83 22.39 24.48
C SER A 421 20.33 22.19 24.31
N TYR A 422 19.56 22.30 25.40
CA TYR A 422 18.08 22.31 25.35
C TYR A 422 17.52 23.38 24.39
N ARG A 423 18.29 24.44 24.10
CA ARG A 423 17.91 25.52 23.16
C ARG A 423 17.96 25.11 21.69
N GLU A 424 18.71 24.07 21.38
CA GLU A 424 18.79 23.51 20.02
C GLU A 424 17.62 22.56 19.73
N LEU A 425 16.94 22.07 20.77
CA LEU A 425 15.78 21.20 20.64
C LEU A 425 14.51 22.01 20.38
N PRO A 426 13.62 21.57 19.46
CA PRO A 426 13.66 20.26 18.80
C PRO A 426 14.57 20.22 17.55
N ILE A 427 15.35 19.14 17.43
CA ILE A 427 16.15 18.82 16.24
C ILE A 427 15.35 17.86 15.38
N ARG A 428 15.19 18.16 14.09
CA ARG A 428 14.40 17.36 13.14
C ARG A 428 15.29 16.90 12.00
N TRP A 429 15.58 15.62 11.93
CA TRP A 429 16.39 15.05 10.85
C TRP A 429 15.58 14.09 9.99
N ALA A 430 15.80 14.14 8.69
CA ALA A 430 15.12 13.30 7.72
C ALA A 430 16.13 12.67 6.74
N GLU A 431 15.85 11.46 6.29
CA GLU A 431 16.67 10.74 5.32
C GLU A 431 15.78 9.88 4.40
N LEU A 432 15.99 9.97 3.09
CA LEU A 432 15.53 8.95 2.15
C LEU A 432 16.45 7.72 2.25
N GLY A 433 16.34 7.00 3.36
CA GLY A 433 17.29 6.00 3.79
C GLY A 433 16.99 4.64 3.18
N THR A 434 17.91 4.12 2.35
CA THR A 434 17.75 2.78 1.76
C THR A 434 18.21 1.70 2.72
N VAL A 435 17.28 0.80 3.05
CA VAL A 435 17.44 -0.30 4.00
C VAL A 435 17.18 -1.65 3.34
N TYR A 436 17.61 -2.71 4.01
CA TYR A 436 17.52 -4.08 3.52
C TYR A 436 16.93 -5.00 4.58
N ARG A 437 15.89 -5.74 4.23
CA ARG A 437 15.25 -6.74 5.10
C ARG A 437 15.21 -8.11 4.44
N TYR A 438 15.52 -9.13 5.21
CA TYR A 438 15.44 -10.51 4.79
C TYR A 438 13.98 -10.96 4.78
N GLU A 439 13.30 -10.66 3.67
CA GLU A 439 11.96 -11.16 3.40
C GLU A 439 12.04 -12.53 2.72
N ARG A 440 11.23 -13.49 3.20
CA ARG A 440 11.17 -14.83 2.62
C ARG A 440 10.75 -14.74 1.16
N SER A 441 11.35 -15.55 0.28
CA SER A 441 11.12 -15.44 -1.17
C SER A 441 9.64 -15.59 -1.54
N GLY A 442 8.90 -16.46 -0.85
CA GLY A 442 7.47 -16.68 -1.07
C GLY A 442 6.55 -15.53 -0.62
N THR A 443 7.06 -14.57 0.16
CA THR A 443 6.28 -13.40 0.62
C THR A 443 6.52 -12.15 -0.21
N LEU A 444 7.48 -12.17 -1.14
CA LEU A 444 7.78 -11.04 -2.01
C LEU A 444 6.61 -10.75 -2.95
N HIS A 445 6.27 -9.47 -3.13
CA HIS A 445 5.12 -9.09 -3.95
C HIS A 445 5.34 -7.74 -4.63
N GLY A 446 5.84 -7.79 -5.87
CA GLY A 446 6.03 -6.60 -6.70
C GLY A 446 6.77 -5.49 -5.94
N LEU A 447 6.14 -4.32 -5.82
CA LEU A 447 6.64 -3.19 -5.03
C LEU A 447 6.08 -3.15 -3.59
N MET A 448 5.06 -3.95 -3.27
CA MET A 448 4.39 -3.90 -1.97
C MET A 448 5.22 -4.55 -0.86
N ARG A 449 6.03 -5.56 -1.21
CA ARG A 449 6.92 -6.27 -0.28
C ARG A 449 8.19 -6.69 -1.00
N VAL A 450 9.29 -6.01 -0.67
CA VAL A 450 10.60 -6.07 -1.33
C VAL A 450 11.69 -6.22 -0.28
N ARG A 451 12.89 -6.62 -0.70
CA ARG A 451 14.05 -6.80 0.19
C ARG A 451 14.87 -5.54 0.35
N GLY A 452 15.03 -4.77 -0.73
CA GLY A 452 15.70 -3.47 -0.71
C GLY A 452 14.68 -2.37 -0.99
N PHE A 453 14.62 -1.37 -0.11
CA PHE A 453 13.67 -0.27 -0.25
C PHE A 453 14.17 1.00 0.42
N THR A 454 13.68 2.14 -0.06
CA THR A 454 14.00 3.46 0.48
C THR A 454 12.86 3.92 1.38
N GLN A 455 13.14 4.11 2.67
CA GLN A 455 12.18 4.68 3.61
C GLN A 455 12.27 6.19 3.61
N ASP A 456 11.13 6.85 3.78
CA ASP A 456 11.03 8.29 3.92
C ASP A 456 11.17 8.71 5.40
N ASP A 457 12.25 8.21 5.98
CA ASP A 457 12.46 8.10 7.43
C ASP A 457 12.85 9.46 8.03
N ALA A 458 12.40 9.72 9.25
CA ALA A 458 12.78 10.92 9.98
C ALA A 458 12.73 10.69 11.49
N HIS A 459 13.63 11.36 12.18
CA HIS A 459 13.80 11.31 13.62
C HIS A 459 13.81 12.72 14.20
N ILE A 460 12.92 12.94 15.16
CA ILE A 460 12.86 14.20 15.91
C ILE A 460 13.41 13.94 17.31
N PHE A 461 14.38 14.74 17.73
CA PHE A 461 14.85 14.77 19.11
C PHE A 461 14.24 15.99 19.79
N CYS A 462 13.47 15.80 20.85
CA CYS A 462 12.75 16.89 21.52
C CYS A 462 12.76 16.77 23.04
N LEU A 463 12.42 17.86 23.70
CA LEU A 463 12.17 17.89 25.14
C LEU A 463 10.81 17.24 25.47
N PRO A 464 10.59 16.77 26.71
CA PRO A 464 9.30 16.23 27.14
C PRO A 464 8.11 17.17 26.93
N ASP A 465 8.26 18.47 27.18
CA ASP A 465 7.23 19.48 27.00
C ASP A 465 6.95 19.83 25.52
N GLN A 466 7.86 19.46 24.62
CA GLN A 466 7.73 19.68 23.18
C GLN A 466 7.01 18.52 22.47
N LEU A 467 6.92 17.33 23.09
CA LEU A 467 6.50 16.09 22.44
C LEU A 467 5.14 16.19 21.73
N THR A 468 4.08 16.60 22.44
CA THR A 468 2.72 16.72 21.88
C THR A 468 2.69 17.69 20.69
N ARG A 469 3.45 18.80 20.75
CA ARG A 469 3.52 19.78 19.68
C ARG A 469 4.20 19.23 18.43
N GLU A 470 5.29 18.47 18.62
CA GLU A 470 6.02 17.84 17.52
C GLU A 470 5.20 16.74 16.84
N ILE A 471 4.53 15.88 17.61
CA ILE A 471 3.60 14.86 17.07
C ILE A 471 2.52 15.53 16.22
N ARG A 472 1.88 16.59 16.72
CA ARG A 472 0.86 17.34 15.96
C ARG A 472 1.43 17.91 14.66
N GLY A 473 2.64 18.48 14.69
CA GLY A 473 3.32 18.98 13.49
C GLY A 473 3.59 17.89 12.45
N VAL A 474 3.90 16.68 12.89
CA VAL A 474 4.03 15.51 12.00
C VAL A 474 2.69 15.13 11.40
N LEU A 475 1.60 15.11 12.18
CA LEU A 475 0.25 14.82 11.66
C LEU A 475 -0.21 15.86 10.62
N ASP A 476 0.10 17.15 10.83
CA ASP A 476 -0.16 18.22 9.85
C ASP A 476 0.62 18.03 8.55
N LEU A 477 1.86 17.55 8.65
CA LEU A 477 2.69 17.26 7.48
C LEU A 477 2.16 16.04 6.72
N ILE A 478 1.75 14.99 7.43
CA ILE A 478 1.17 13.77 6.83
C ILE A 478 -0.09 14.12 6.04
N GLU A 479 -1.03 14.85 6.64
CA GLU A 479 -2.28 15.25 5.98
C GLU A 479 -2.02 16.05 4.71
N ARG A 480 -1.10 17.02 4.77
CA ARG A 480 -0.72 17.85 3.64
C ARG A 480 -0.08 17.04 2.52
N VAL A 481 0.79 16.10 2.84
CA VAL A 481 1.46 15.27 1.85
C VAL A 481 0.48 14.29 1.23
N LEU A 482 -0.26 13.51 2.01
CA LEU A 482 -1.17 12.47 1.51
C LEU A 482 -2.33 13.05 0.68
N SER A 483 -2.92 14.17 1.10
CA SER A 483 -4.00 14.83 0.35
C SER A 483 -3.57 15.28 -1.05
N ARG A 484 -2.30 15.66 -1.23
CA ARG A 484 -1.74 16.03 -2.56
C ARG A 484 -1.64 14.85 -3.51
N PHE A 485 -1.56 13.63 -2.99
CA PHE A 485 -1.61 12.39 -3.77
C PHE A 485 -3.03 11.82 -3.90
N GLY A 486 -4.06 12.60 -3.54
CA GLY A 486 -5.46 12.21 -3.66
C GLY A 486 -5.97 11.32 -2.51
N PHE A 487 -5.20 11.13 -1.44
CA PHE A 487 -5.62 10.37 -0.27
C PHE A 487 -6.17 11.30 0.80
N ASN A 488 -7.50 11.40 0.88
CA ASN A 488 -8.20 12.28 1.84
C ASN A 488 -8.94 11.51 2.94
N GLU A 489 -9.00 10.19 2.85
CA GLU A 489 -9.65 9.32 3.83
C GLU A 489 -8.61 8.48 4.56
N TYR A 490 -8.64 8.57 5.89
CA TYR A 490 -7.69 7.92 6.78
C TYR A 490 -8.42 7.02 7.78
N GLU A 491 -7.84 5.85 8.06
CA GLU A 491 -8.17 5.06 9.25
C GLU A 491 -6.98 5.13 10.20
N ILE A 492 -7.23 5.64 11.41
CA ILE A 492 -6.20 5.95 12.39
C ILE A 492 -6.27 4.94 13.54
N MET A 493 -5.13 4.32 13.83
CA MET A 493 -4.98 3.38 14.93
C MET A 493 -3.96 3.92 15.94
N LEU A 494 -4.39 4.04 17.20
CA LEU A 494 -3.48 4.28 18.32
C LEU A 494 -3.07 2.93 18.90
N SER A 495 -1.83 2.52 18.65
CA SER A 495 -1.31 1.25 19.12
C SER A 495 -0.64 1.39 20.48
N THR A 496 -1.11 0.62 21.47
CA THR A 496 -0.66 0.70 22.87
C THR A 496 0.34 -0.40 23.21
N ARG A 497 0.81 -0.40 24.47
CA ARG A 497 1.92 -1.22 24.95
C ARG A 497 1.72 -2.73 24.71
N PRO A 498 2.66 -3.42 24.02
CA PRO A 498 2.66 -4.88 23.90
C PRO A 498 3.09 -5.59 25.19
N GLU A 499 2.82 -6.90 25.28
CA GLU A 499 3.27 -7.73 26.41
C GLU A 499 4.79 -7.70 26.58
N GLU A 500 5.54 -7.85 25.48
CA GLU A 500 6.99 -7.71 25.44
C GLU A 500 7.38 -6.26 25.11
N SER A 501 7.81 -5.50 26.14
CA SER A 501 8.14 -4.08 26.00
C SER A 501 9.32 -3.67 26.88
N VAL A 502 9.99 -2.59 26.49
CA VAL A 502 11.08 -1.95 27.24
C VAL A 502 10.66 -0.58 27.77
N GLY A 503 11.28 -0.11 28.86
CA GLY A 503 10.94 1.15 29.52
C GLY A 503 9.96 1.00 30.69
N SER A 504 9.85 2.04 31.52
CA SER A 504 8.98 2.06 32.70
C SER A 504 7.50 2.33 32.35
N ASP A 505 6.60 1.94 33.25
CA ASP A 505 5.15 2.18 33.09
C ASP A 505 4.83 3.66 32.91
N GLU A 506 5.51 4.54 33.65
CA GLU A 506 5.35 5.99 33.58
C GLU A 506 5.73 6.55 32.19
N ILE A 507 6.82 6.06 31.60
CA ILE A 507 7.24 6.48 30.25
C ILE A 507 6.17 6.09 29.22
N TRP A 508 5.66 4.87 29.31
CA TRP A 508 4.62 4.38 28.41
C TRP A 508 3.32 5.16 28.54
N GLU A 509 2.91 5.50 29.76
CA GLU A 509 1.74 6.31 30.03
C GLU A 509 1.89 7.72 29.44
N ASN A 510 3.02 8.39 29.71
CA ASN A 510 3.32 9.72 29.19
C ASN A 510 3.34 9.74 27.65
N ALA A 511 3.99 8.76 27.03
CA ALA A 511 4.06 8.63 25.57
C ALA A 511 2.68 8.42 24.94
N THR A 512 1.87 7.52 25.53
CA THR A 512 0.54 7.21 25.04
C THR A 512 -0.39 8.43 25.19
N ASN A 513 -0.28 9.15 26.30
CA ASN A 513 -1.06 10.37 26.53
C ASN A 513 -0.67 11.50 25.55
N ALA A 514 0.61 11.69 25.26
CA ALA A 514 1.05 12.67 24.26
C ALA A 514 0.47 12.38 22.86
N LEU A 515 0.42 11.10 22.45
CA LEU A 515 -0.22 10.70 21.19
C LEU A 515 -1.74 10.95 21.20
N ARG A 516 -2.43 10.63 22.31
CA ARG A 516 -3.87 10.88 22.47
C ARG A 516 -4.20 12.37 22.41
N GLU A 517 -3.41 13.20 23.10
CA GLU A 517 -3.58 14.66 23.09
C GLU A 517 -3.37 15.24 21.70
N ALA A 518 -2.33 14.79 20.98
CA ALA A 518 -2.08 15.26 19.62
C ALA A 518 -3.24 14.90 18.67
N LEU A 519 -3.80 13.69 18.78
CA LEU A 519 -4.99 13.28 18.01
C LEU A 519 -6.23 14.11 18.39
N ALA A 520 -6.44 14.36 19.68
CA ALA A 520 -7.55 15.19 20.16
C ALA A 520 -7.44 16.64 19.66
N MET A 521 -6.23 17.21 19.64
CA MET A 521 -5.98 18.54 19.07
C MET A 521 -6.23 18.61 17.56
N LYS A 522 -5.95 17.53 16.82
CA LYS A 522 -6.28 17.43 15.39
C LYS A 522 -7.78 17.25 15.14
N GLY A 523 -8.53 16.77 16.14
CA GLY A 523 -9.94 16.41 15.99
C GLY A 523 -10.13 15.17 15.12
N TRP A 524 -9.16 14.26 15.13
CA TRP A 524 -9.20 13.02 14.36
C TRP A 524 -9.76 11.87 15.21
N ASP A 525 -10.76 11.18 14.67
CA ASP A 525 -11.26 9.93 15.26
C ASP A 525 -10.23 8.81 15.05
N TYR A 526 -10.07 7.96 16.06
CA TYR A 526 -9.13 6.84 16.02
C TYR A 526 -9.70 5.63 16.76
N SER A 527 -9.22 4.45 16.39
CA SER A 527 -9.44 3.21 17.13
C SER A 527 -8.19 2.84 17.93
N VAL A 528 -8.36 2.14 19.04
CA VAL A 528 -7.24 1.66 19.87
C VAL A 528 -6.88 0.24 19.45
N ASP A 529 -5.61 0.01 19.14
CA ASP A 529 -5.04 -1.32 18.90
C ASP A 529 -4.27 -1.76 20.16
N GLU A 530 -4.92 -2.55 21.00
CA GLU A 530 -4.32 -3.00 22.26
C GLU A 530 -3.15 -3.94 22.03
N GLY A 531 -1.97 -3.55 22.49
CA GLY A 531 -0.73 -4.32 22.31
C GLY A 531 -0.10 -4.20 20.93
N GLY A 532 -0.63 -3.37 20.03
CA GLY A 532 -0.07 -3.18 18.67
C GLY A 532 1.19 -2.31 18.60
N GLY A 533 1.61 -1.71 19.72
CA GLY A 533 2.76 -0.81 19.81
C GLY A 533 4.09 -1.50 19.47
N ALA A 534 5.12 -0.71 19.17
CA ALA A 534 6.48 -1.25 19.04
C ALA A 534 7.03 -1.62 20.42
N PHE A 535 8.02 -2.51 20.50
CA PHE A 535 8.59 -2.90 21.80
C PHE A 535 9.16 -1.72 22.61
N TYR A 536 9.55 -0.63 21.93
CA TYR A 536 10.14 0.59 22.51
C TYR A 536 9.18 1.77 22.70
N GLY A 537 7.91 1.65 22.28
CA GLY A 537 6.92 2.70 22.55
C GLY A 537 5.63 2.64 21.73
N PRO A 538 4.64 3.49 22.09
CA PRO A 538 3.35 3.54 21.42
C PRO A 538 3.46 4.30 20.09
N LYS A 539 2.48 4.09 19.22
CA LYS A 539 2.47 4.69 17.88
C LYS A 539 1.08 5.04 17.37
N ILE A 540 1.05 6.03 16.48
CA ILE A 540 -0.09 6.34 15.62
C ILE A 540 0.21 5.74 14.25
N ASP A 541 -0.63 4.81 13.80
CA ASP A 541 -0.59 4.26 12.45
C ASP A 541 -1.73 4.82 11.61
N ILE A 542 -1.41 5.32 10.42
CA ILE A 542 -2.37 5.92 9.50
C ILE A 542 -2.45 5.04 8.27
N LYS A 543 -3.64 4.48 8.06
CA LYS A 543 -3.96 3.67 6.88
C LYS A 543 -4.70 4.52 5.87
N ILE A 544 -4.23 4.48 4.62
CA ILE A 544 -4.92 5.08 3.47
C ILE A 544 -5.76 4.02 2.77
N ARG A 545 -6.91 4.44 2.25
CA ARG A 545 -7.77 3.61 1.40
C ARG A 545 -7.40 3.81 -0.06
N ASP A 546 -7.18 2.71 -0.79
CA ASP A 546 -6.98 2.77 -2.23
C ASP A 546 -8.30 2.81 -3.02
N ALA A 547 -8.21 3.00 -4.34
CA ALA A 547 -9.36 3.14 -5.24
C ALA A 547 -10.28 1.90 -5.32
N ILE A 548 -9.89 0.75 -4.76
CA ILE A 548 -10.73 -0.46 -4.69
C ILE A 548 -11.07 -0.86 -3.25
N GLY A 549 -10.81 0.03 -2.29
CA GLY A 549 -11.25 -0.08 -0.90
C GLY A 549 -10.29 -0.82 0.03
N ARG A 550 -9.10 -1.24 -0.41
CA ARG A 550 -8.11 -1.87 0.47
C ARG A 550 -7.43 -0.81 1.33
N LEU A 551 -7.07 -1.21 2.55
CA LEU A 551 -6.36 -0.35 3.49
C LEU A 551 -4.86 -0.64 3.45
N TRP A 552 -4.07 0.42 3.36
CA TRP A 552 -2.62 0.35 3.35
C TRP A 552 -2.07 1.22 4.47
N GLN A 553 -1.40 0.60 5.45
CA GLN A 553 -0.62 1.35 6.42
C GLN A 553 0.58 1.99 5.72
N CYS A 554 0.62 3.31 5.70
CA CYS A 554 1.68 4.10 5.09
C CYS A 554 2.42 4.91 6.15
N SER A 555 1.72 5.82 6.81
CA SER A 555 2.35 6.73 7.76
C SER A 555 2.34 6.16 9.18
N THR A 556 3.38 6.49 9.92
CA THR A 556 3.53 6.09 11.32
C THR A 556 4.22 7.20 12.11
N VAL A 557 3.82 7.41 13.36
CA VAL A 557 4.46 8.30 14.33
C VAL A 557 4.65 7.53 15.61
N GLN A 558 5.88 7.31 16.03
CA GLN A 558 6.22 6.40 17.13
C GLN A 558 7.14 7.12 18.11
N CYS A 559 6.81 7.06 19.40
CA CYS A 559 7.68 7.59 20.44
C CYS A 559 8.67 6.51 20.85
N ASP A 560 9.96 6.86 20.98
CA ASP A 560 11.02 5.98 21.43
C ASP A 560 11.83 6.63 22.55
N PHE A 561 11.87 5.93 23.68
CA PHE A 561 12.63 6.30 24.88
C PHE A 561 13.81 5.36 25.11
N ASN A 562 13.81 4.20 24.44
CA ASN A 562 14.79 3.15 24.57
C ASN A 562 16.07 3.45 23.78
N LEU A 563 15.99 3.94 22.54
CA LEU A 563 17.20 4.30 21.79
C LEU A 563 17.98 5.45 22.43
N PRO A 564 17.34 6.55 22.90
CA PRO A 564 18.04 7.57 23.68
C PRO A 564 18.77 7.01 24.90
N GLU A 565 18.18 6.04 25.61
CA GLU A 565 18.83 5.38 26.75
C GLU A 565 20.01 4.50 26.32
N ARG A 566 19.79 3.59 25.36
CA ARG A 566 20.80 2.64 24.86
C ARG A 566 22.02 3.29 24.23
N PHE A 567 21.83 4.46 23.60
CA PHE A 567 22.93 5.24 23.01
C PHE A 567 23.51 6.28 23.96
N GLU A 568 22.96 6.41 25.17
CA GLU A 568 23.35 7.44 26.14
C GLU A 568 23.29 8.85 25.53
N LEU A 569 22.17 9.14 24.86
CA LEU A 569 21.95 10.46 24.25
C LEU A 569 21.63 11.47 25.35
N GLU A 570 22.31 12.61 25.32
CA GLU A 570 22.18 13.65 26.35
C GLU A 570 22.10 15.05 25.72
N TYR A 571 21.36 15.95 26.37
CA TYR A 571 21.44 17.39 26.19
C TYR A 571 21.67 18.08 27.54
N VAL A 572 22.18 19.31 27.51
CA VAL A 572 22.38 20.16 28.69
C VAL A 572 21.22 21.13 28.84
N ASP A 573 20.59 21.11 30.00
CA ASP A 573 19.45 21.95 30.33
C ASP A 573 19.87 23.35 30.86
N GLY A 574 18.89 24.17 31.26
CA GLY A 574 19.14 25.51 31.80
C GLY A 574 19.86 25.51 33.15
N SER A 575 19.85 24.40 33.87
CA SER A 575 20.49 24.18 35.17
C SER A 575 21.89 23.56 35.03
N ASN A 576 22.36 23.36 33.79
CA ASN A 576 23.61 22.68 33.45
C ASN A 576 23.62 21.19 33.86
N GLU A 577 22.44 20.58 33.98
CA GLU A 577 22.25 19.14 34.16
C GLU A 577 22.17 18.45 32.79
N ARG A 578 22.64 17.19 32.75
CA ARG A 578 22.56 16.36 31.55
C ARG A 578 21.29 15.52 31.61
N LEU A 579 20.41 15.74 30.65
CA LEU A 579 19.12 15.07 30.53
C LEU A 579 19.01 14.34 29.20
N ARG A 580 18.11 13.36 29.12
CA ARG A 580 17.91 12.56 27.91
C ARG A 580 16.81 13.17 27.02
N PRO A 581 17.03 13.31 25.70
CA PRO A 581 15.98 13.72 24.79
C PRO A 581 14.97 12.59 24.58
N ILE A 582 13.78 12.93 24.11
CA ILE A 582 12.82 11.98 23.55
C ILE A 582 13.07 11.89 22.04
N MET A 583 13.02 10.68 21.49
CA MET A 583 13.12 10.44 20.05
C MET A 583 11.75 10.10 19.48
N VAL A 584 11.34 10.75 18.39
CA VAL A 584 10.12 10.43 17.65
C VAL A 584 10.52 9.92 16.28
N HIS A 585 10.17 8.67 15.99
CA HIS A 585 10.30 8.07 14.67
C HIS A 585 9.07 8.39 13.87
N ARG A 586 9.25 8.77 12.60
CA ARG A 586 8.10 8.93 11.73
C ARG A 586 8.44 8.65 10.27
N ALA A 587 7.43 8.21 9.55
CA ALA A 587 7.44 8.06 8.10
C ALA A 587 6.08 8.51 7.57
N ILE A 588 6.03 9.09 6.36
CA ILE A 588 4.79 9.55 5.74
C ILE A 588 4.35 8.54 4.69
N PHE A 589 5.23 8.21 3.75
CA PHE A 589 4.96 7.21 2.71
C PHE A 589 5.21 5.78 3.19
N GLY A 590 6.06 5.61 4.19
CA GLY A 590 6.65 4.33 4.57
C GLY A 590 7.86 4.05 3.70
N SER A 591 7.74 3.10 2.76
CA SER A 591 8.75 2.92 1.70
C SER A 591 8.28 3.54 0.40
N ILE A 592 9.18 4.19 -0.33
CA ILE A 592 8.91 4.76 -1.66
C ILE A 592 8.40 3.69 -2.62
N GLU A 593 8.97 2.48 -2.59
CA GLU A 593 8.54 1.34 -3.42
C GLU A 593 7.05 1.01 -3.17
N ARG A 594 6.67 0.73 -1.93
CA ARG A 594 5.28 0.41 -1.57
C ARG A 594 4.32 1.55 -1.91
N PHE A 595 4.67 2.78 -1.57
CA PHE A 595 3.83 3.94 -1.88
C PHE A 595 3.66 4.12 -3.39
N PHE A 596 4.72 3.96 -4.17
CA PHE A 596 4.66 3.96 -5.63
C PHE A 596 3.73 2.86 -6.16
N GLY A 597 3.83 1.65 -5.61
CA GLY A 597 2.88 0.57 -5.91
C GLY A 597 1.45 1.01 -5.68
N ILE A 598 1.13 1.52 -4.49
CA ILE A 598 -0.21 2.01 -4.13
C ILE A 598 -0.68 3.12 -5.07
N LEU A 599 0.18 4.04 -5.47
CA LEU A 599 -0.13 5.10 -6.44
C LEU A 599 -0.49 4.53 -7.81
N VAL A 600 0.29 3.58 -8.33
CA VAL A 600 0.01 2.92 -9.62
C VAL A 600 -1.38 2.28 -9.59
N GLU A 601 -1.72 1.55 -8.51
CA GLU A 601 -3.00 0.86 -8.41
C GLU A 601 -4.17 1.84 -8.21
N SER A 602 -3.97 2.88 -7.39
CA SER A 602 -4.97 3.92 -7.12
C SER A 602 -5.34 4.71 -8.38
N TYR A 603 -4.35 5.09 -9.19
CA TYR A 603 -4.58 5.78 -10.46
C TYR A 603 -4.82 4.83 -11.65
N ALA A 604 -4.75 3.51 -11.45
CA ALA A 604 -4.73 2.53 -12.55
C ALA A 604 -3.68 2.89 -13.63
N GLY A 605 -2.54 3.44 -13.21
CA GLY A 605 -1.45 3.96 -14.06
C GLY A 605 -1.76 5.26 -14.81
N ASP A 606 -2.94 5.85 -14.63
CA ASP A 606 -3.38 7.11 -15.26
C ASP A 606 -3.06 8.29 -14.32
N PHE A 607 -1.76 8.56 -14.16
CA PHE A 607 -1.26 9.53 -13.19
C PHE A 607 -1.75 10.96 -13.47
N PRO A 608 -1.91 11.80 -12.42
CA PRO A 608 -2.22 13.21 -12.60
C PRO A 608 -1.07 13.93 -13.32
N LEU A 609 -1.39 15.06 -13.96
CA LEU A 609 -0.48 15.79 -14.85
C LEU A 609 0.88 16.09 -14.18
N TRP A 610 0.89 16.46 -12.90
CA TRP A 610 2.11 16.80 -12.18
C TRP A 610 3.01 15.58 -11.89
N LEU A 611 2.44 14.38 -11.75
CA LEU A 611 3.17 13.12 -11.53
C LEU A 611 3.55 12.39 -12.82
N ALA A 612 2.79 12.57 -13.90
CA ALA A 612 2.98 11.80 -15.12
C ALA A 612 4.43 11.87 -15.64
N PRO A 613 5.07 10.74 -15.99
CA PRO A 613 6.47 10.72 -16.42
C PRO A 613 6.69 11.49 -17.72
N VAL A 614 5.67 11.51 -18.56
CA VAL A 614 5.55 12.34 -19.77
C VAL A 614 4.21 13.06 -19.65
N GLN A 615 4.24 14.39 -19.68
CA GLN A 615 3.05 15.23 -19.52
C GLN A 615 2.40 15.51 -20.88
N LEU A 616 3.23 15.76 -21.90
CA LEU A 616 2.81 16.04 -23.26
C LEU A 616 3.62 15.18 -24.24
N ARG A 617 2.92 14.51 -25.17
CA ARG A 617 3.56 13.86 -26.31
C ARG A 617 3.23 14.60 -27.60
N LEU A 618 4.26 14.99 -28.36
CA LEU A 618 4.12 15.59 -29.68
C LEU A 618 4.01 14.47 -30.73
N LEU A 619 2.97 14.54 -31.56
CA LEU A 619 2.62 13.55 -32.58
C LEU A 619 2.81 14.19 -33.96
N PRO A 620 4.02 14.12 -34.54
CA PRO A 620 4.31 14.69 -35.85
C PRO A 620 3.57 13.91 -36.94
N VAL A 621 2.80 14.60 -37.79
CA VAL A 621 2.05 13.96 -38.89
C VAL A 621 2.95 13.65 -40.09
N VAL A 622 4.07 14.37 -40.23
CA VAL A 622 5.08 14.21 -41.28
C VAL A 622 6.49 14.44 -40.71
N SER A 623 7.53 13.93 -41.37
CA SER A 623 8.93 14.12 -40.93
C SER A 623 9.38 15.59 -40.93
N ASP A 624 8.82 16.40 -41.83
CA ASP A 624 9.23 17.80 -42.04
C ASP A 624 9.01 18.69 -40.80
N VAL A 625 8.16 18.27 -39.86
CA VAL A 625 7.81 19.05 -38.65
C VAL A 625 8.61 18.62 -37.42
N LEU A 626 9.54 17.66 -37.55
CA LEU A 626 10.31 17.14 -36.41
C LEU A 626 11.18 18.21 -35.75
N ASP A 627 11.82 19.09 -36.54
CA ASP A 627 12.63 20.18 -36.01
C ASP A 627 11.81 21.14 -35.15
N TYR A 628 10.58 21.45 -35.59
CA TYR A 628 9.63 22.23 -34.80
C TYR A 628 9.22 21.50 -33.53
N CYS A 629 8.96 20.18 -33.57
CA CYS A 629 8.68 19.39 -32.37
C CYS A 629 9.84 19.40 -31.37
N TYR A 630 11.09 19.33 -31.84
CA TYR A 630 12.28 19.42 -30.98
C TYR A 630 12.45 20.83 -30.40
N ASP A 631 12.14 21.88 -31.14
CA ASP A 631 12.08 23.25 -30.61
C ASP A 631 11.03 23.38 -29.49
N ILE A 632 9.81 22.86 -29.69
CA ILE A 632 8.77 22.82 -28.65
C ILE A 632 9.26 22.07 -27.43
N LYS A 633 9.87 20.90 -27.60
CA LYS A 633 10.44 20.13 -26.48
C LYS A 633 11.51 20.93 -25.74
N ALA A 634 12.37 21.67 -26.42
CA ALA A 634 13.39 22.51 -25.80
C ALA A 634 12.75 23.68 -25.02
N ARG A 635 11.75 24.35 -25.59
CA ARG A 635 10.98 25.41 -24.91
C ARG A 635 10.21 24.90 -23.69
N ALA A 636 9.66 23.70 -23.77
CA ALA A 636 8.95 23.03 -22.68
C ALA A 636 9.90 22.61 -21.55
N SER A 637 11.07 22.08 -21.89
CA SER A 637 12.09 21.68 -20.91
C SER A 637 12.58 22.86 -20.06
N LYS A 638 12.73 24.06 -20.66
CA LYS A 638 13.06 25.30 -19.93
C LYS A 638 12.00 25.72 -18.90
N ARG A 639 10.76 25.25 -19.07
CA ARG A 639 9.63 25.46 -18.15
C ARG A 639 9.40 24.28 -17.19
N GLY A 640 10.29 23.28 -17.18
CA GLY A 640 10.15 22.08 -16.35
C GLY A 640 9.10 21.08 -16.84
N ILE A 641 8.58 21.24 -18.07
CA ILE A 641 7.53 20.38 -18.62
C ILE A 641 8.17 19.15 -19.27
N ARG A 642 7.67 17.97 -18.95
CA ARG A 642 8.17 16.69 -19.47
C ARG A 642 7.50 16.34 -20.80
N VAL A 643 8.23 16.56 -21.90
CA VAL A 643 7.73 16.38 -23.26
C VAL A 643 8.48 15.28 -24.01
N GLU A 644 7.74 14.44 -24.71
CA GLU A 644 8.27 13.43 -25.62
C GLU A 644 7.86 13.73 -27.07
N VAL A 645 8.76 13.49 -28.02
CA VAL A 645 8.46 13.57 -29.46
C VAL A 645 8.35 12.15 -29.96
N ASP A 646 7.21 11.81 -30.57
CA ASP A 646 7.04 10.49 -31.17
C ASP A 646 7.79 10.42 -32.51
N ILE A 647 8.71 9.47 -32.62
CA ILE A 647 9.59 9.29 -33.81
C ILE A 647 9.28 8.01 -34.57
N THR A 648 8.16 7.34 -34.28
CA THR A 648 7.83 6.03 -34.87
C THR A 648 7.46 6.09 -36.35
N GLY A 649 7.03 7.26 -36.85
CA GLY A 649 6.54 7.43 -38.23
C GLY A 649 5.20 6.75 -38.49
N ASP A 650 4.47 6.38 -37.43
CA ASP A 650 3.15 5.75 -37.54
C ASP A 650 2.07 6.72 -38.04
N ARG A 651 0.96 6.17 -38.54
CA ARG A 651 -0.21 6.99 -38.89
C ARG A 651 -0.81 7.64 -37.64
N ILE A 652 -1.36 8.85 -37.78
CA ILE A 652 -1.92 9.63 -36.66
C ILE A 652 -2.87 8.85 -35.73
N GLY A 653 -3.76 8.02 -36.28
CA GLY A 653 -4.67 7.21 -35.46
C GLY A 653 -3.94 6.18 -34.58
N LYS A 654 -2.80 5.65 -35.04
CA LYS A 654 -1.95 4.75 -34.27
C LYS A 654 -1.10 5.53 -33.25
N LEU A 655 -0.58 6.70 -33.61
CA LEU A 655 0.11 7.61 -32.68
C LEU A 655 -0.77 8.00 -31.49
N VAL A 656 -2.01 8.44 -31.76
CA VAL A 656 -2.99 8.80 -30.72
C VAL A 656 -3.33 7.58 -29.86
N ARG A 657 -3.58 6.42 -30.48
CA ARG A 657 -3.86 5.19 -29.74
C ARG A 657 -2.71 4.78 -28.83
N ASN A 658 -1.46 4.87 -29.29
CA ASN A 658 -0.28 4.54 -28.49
C ASN A 658 -0.17 5.50 -27.28
N ALA A 659 -0.36 6.81 -27.49
CA ALA A 659 -0.37 7.78 -26.40
C ALA A 659 -1.49 7.52 -25.37
N GLU A 660 -2.70 7.12 -25.83
CA GLU A 660 -3.81 6.77 -24.94
C GLU A 660 -3.57 5.48 -24.15
N LEU A 661 -2.93 4.47 -24.77
CA LEU A 661 -2.54 3.20 -24.14
C LEU A 661 -1.44 3.38 -23.11
N GLU A 662 -0.46 4.25 -23.38
CA GLU A 662 0.60 4.65 -22.46
C GLU A 662 0.14 5.67 -21.40
N LYS A 663 -1.14 6.08 -21.46
CA LYS A 663 -1.78 6.97 -20.48
C LYS A 663 -1.09 8.32 -20.36
N ILE A 664 -0.65 8.87 -21.49
CA ILE A 664 -0.08 10.22 -21.54
C ILE A 664 -1.23 11.22 -21.30
N PRO A 665 -1.12 12.17 -20.36
CA PRO A 665 -2.20 13.11 -20.05
C PRO A 665 -2.61 13.96 -21.26
N LEU A 666 -1.62 14.48 -21.99
CA LEU A 666 -1.80 15.36 -23.14
C LEU A 666 -1.04 14.84 -24.35
N ALA A 667 -1.65 14.92 -25.53
CA ALA A 667 -1.00 14.69 -26.80
C ALA A 667 -1.26 15.89 -27.71
N ALA A 668 -0.25 16.37 -28.45
CA ALA A 668 -0.43 17.43 -29.43
C ALA A 668 -0.13 16.92 -30.83
N VAL A 669 -1.07 17.09 -31.74
CA VAL A 669 -0.89 16.78 -33.16
C VAL A 669 -0.16 17.95 -33.81
N VAL A 670 0.90 17.65 -34.55
CA VAL A 670 1.75 18.67 -35.19
C VAL A 670 1.84 18.41 -36.69
N GLY A 671 1.13 19.20 -37.48
CA GLY A 671 1.21 19.22 -38.93
C GLY A 671 1.99 20.42 -39.46
N LYS A 672 1.97 20.60 -40.79
CA LYS A 672 2.63 21.74 -41.45
C LYS A 672 1.99 23.07 -41.05
N THR A 673 0.67 23.11 -40.93
CA THR A 673 -0.09 24.29 -40.49
C THR A 673 0.31 24.71 -39.08
N GLU A 674 0.36 23.78 -38.13
CA GLU A 674 0.79 24.07 -36.75
C GLU A 674 2.23 24.61 -36.70
N MET A 675 3.13 24.05 -37.51
CA MET A 675 4.51 24.53 -37.62
C MET A 675 4.59 25.94 -38.21
N GLU A 676 3.86 26.22 -39.29
CA GLU A 676 3.85 27.53 -39.97
C GLU A 676 3.26 28.64 -39.09
N GLU A 677 2.20 28.33 -38.34
CA GLU A 677 1.50 29.26 -37.45
C GLU A 677 2.12 29.34 -36.05
N GLY A 678 3.04 28.41 -35.70
CA GLY A 678 3.65 28.33 -34.38
C GLY A 678 2.68 27.89 -33.28
N THR A 679 1.70 27.04 -33.62
CA THR A 679 0.61 26.60 -32.75
C THR A 679 0.69 25.11 -32.39
N LEU A 680 -0.13 24.67 -31.44
CA LEU A 680 -0.33 23.26 -31.07
C LEU A 680 -1.81 22.94 -30.99
N SER A 681 -2.24 21.84 -31.63
CA SER A 681 -3.57 21.26 -31.43
C SER A 681 -3.48 20.17 -30.35
N VAL A 682 -4.04 20.46 -29.18
CA VAL A 682 -3.88 19.63 -27.98
C VAL A 682 -5.13 18.80 -27.70
N ARG A 683 -4.89 17.52 -27.42
CA ARG A 683 -5.88 16.54 -26.98
C ARG A 683 -5.57 16.11 -25.54
N ALA A 684 -6.56 16.15 -24.67
CA ALA A 684 -6.50 15.53 -23.35
C ALA A 684 -7.08 14.12 -23.40
N ARG A 685 -6.41 13.16 -22.75
CA ARG A 685 -6.80 11.73 -22.80
C ARG A 685 -8.26 11.46 -22.38
N LYS A 686 -8.79 12.15 -21.36
CA LYS A 686 -10.15 11.92 -20.83
C LYS A 686 -11.24 12.73 -21.53
N VAL A 687 -10.89 13.89 -22.08
CA VAL A 687 -11.85 14.86 -22.66
C VAL A 687 -11.89 14.75 -24.18
N GLY A 688 -10.81 14.32 -24.81
CA GLY A 688 -10.63 14.38 -26.25
C GLY A 688 -10.00 15.71 -26.66
N ASP A 689 -10.44 16.24 -27.79
CA ASP A 689 -9.91 17.48 -28.35
C ASP A 689 -10.26 18.68 -27.44
N LEU A 690 -9.27 19.51 -27.12
CA LEU A 690 -9.45 20.71 -26.28
C LEU A 690 -9.82 21.96 -27.10
N GLY A 691 -9.95 21.86 -28.42
CA GLY A 691 -10.38 22.94 -29.30
C GLY A 691 -9.34 23.33 -30.35
N GLY A 692 -9.44 24.56 -30.86
CA GLY A 692 -8.58 25.06 -31.94
C GLY A 692 -7.10 25.15 -31.55
N ALA A 693 -6.22 25.18 -32.56
CA ALA A 693 -4.78 25.31 -32.34
C ALA A 693 -4.45 26.62 -31.62
N GLU A 694 -3.70 26.53 -30.52
CA GLU A 694 -3.27 27.69 -29.72
C GLU A 694 -1.77 27.93 -29.89
N PRO A 695 -1.27 29.18 -29.73
CA PRO A 695 0.17 29.45 -29.73
C PRO A 695 0.91 28.53 -28.77
N ALA A 696 1.99 27.90 -29.23
CA ALA A 696 2.65 26.85 -28.47
C ALA A 696 3.10 27.31 -27.08
N ASP A 697 3.61 28.54 -26.94
CA ASP A 697 4.01 29.07 -25.64
C ASP A 697 2.83 29.24 -24.66
N VAL A 698 1.63 29.59 -25.15
CA VAL A 698 0.42 29.68 -24.31
C VAL A 698 0.04 28.30 -23.78
N VAL A 699 0.09 27.28 -24.63
CA VAL A 699 -0.16 25.89 -24.23
C VAL A 699 0.85 25.45 -23.16
N LEU A 700 2.14 25.70 -23.39
CA LEU A 700 3.18 25.33 -22.42
C LEU A 700 2.99 26.04 -21.08
N ASP A 701 2.65 27.33 -21.08
CA ASP A 701 2.41 28.09 -19.84
C ASP A 701 1.16 27.57 -19.09
N LYS A 702 0.11 27.14 -19.81
CA LYS A 702 -1.06 26.48 -19.20
C LYS A 702 -0.68 25.15 -18.54
N ILE A 703 0.10 24.31 -19.23
CA ILE A 703 0.58 23.03 -18.69
C ILE A 703 1.42 23.24 -17.44
N MET A 704 2.33 24.22 -17.46
CA MET A 704 3.16 24.57 -16.31
C MET A 704 2.31 24.95 -15.09
N ARG A 705 1.36 25.88 -15.26
CA ARG A 705 0.47 26.31 -14.18
C ARG A 705 -0.40 25.18 -13.64
N ALA A 706 -0.92 24.31 -14.53
CA ALA A 706 -1.71 23.15 -14.13
C ALA A 706 -0.88 22.10 -13.38
N ALA A 707 0.41 21.95 -13.72
CA ALA A 707 1.33 21.09 -12.98
C ALA A 707 1.68 21.67 -11.60
N GLU A 708 1.89 22.99 -11.50
CA GLU A 708 2.21 23.70 -10.25
C GLU A 708 1.03 23.74 -9.26
N SER A 709 -0.22 23.71 -9.76
CA SER A 709 -1.41 23.68 -8.91
C SER A 709 -1.66 22.31 -8.26
N TYR A 710 -0.87 21.30 -8.61
CA TYR A 710 -1.07 19.90 -8.21
C TYR A 710 -2.47 19.37 -8.56
N SER A 711 -3.10 19.91 -9.62
CA SER A 711 -4.45 19.50 -10.01
C SER A 711 -4.51 18.01 -10.36
N GLU A 712 -5.54 17.33 -9.86
CA GLU A 712 -5.86 15.94 -10.23
C GLU A 712 -6.27 15.80 -11.70
N TYR A 713 -6.71 16.89 -12.34
CA TYR A 713 -7.27 16.87 -13.69
C TYR A 713 -6.53 17.84 -14.61
N ALA A 714 -5.97 17.32 -15.71
CA ALA A 714 -5.38 18.13 -16.78
C ALA A 714 -6.39 19.05 -17.50
N SER A 715 -7.68 18.95 -17.16
CA SER A 715 -8.78 19.73 -17.75
C SER A 715 -9.15 20.99 -16.96
N SER A 716 -8.51 21.25 -15.82
CA SER A 716 -8.76 22.45 -14.98
C SER A 716 -7.82 23.60 -15.32
#